data_AF-A0A6L8IQV9-F1
#
_entry.id   AF-A0A6L8IQV9-F1
#
_cell.length_a   1.000
_cell.length_b   1.000
_cell.length_c   1.000
_cell.angle_alpha   90.00
_cell.angle_beta   90.00
_cell.angle_gamma   90.00
#
_symmetry.space_group_name_H-M   'P 1'
#
loop_
_entity.id
_entity.type
_entity.pdbx_description
1 polymer ?
#
loop_
_entity_poly.entity_id
_entity_poly.type
_entity_poly.pdbx_seq_one_letter_code
_entity_poly.pdbx_strand_id
1 'polypeptide(L)'
;MGGCLLIAVRFHEGRYHGDADRVDAAQSWPPSPARLFQALVAGAARGAELPADDHAALVWLECLDAPRIAAPPAWSGRGARHFVPNNDLDSVGGDPANVSKIRVGKRWRPIYFDAKVPVLYIWDFDSGANEAQQVCGIAERLYQLGRGIDIAWACGEVVGREEAERRIQSHPGVLRTPRGTGRTAAPRPGTLTSLVRRFEGGRARLSSDTSRRTGQLFTQPPKALFGGAAYDAAARRLNFEFRGPEGGFAPLPIASVYSVLTGLRNAAATRLHEALPAEADVVERLLVGRGAGPRDVGRRVRLIALPSIGTEHTDPSIRRITVEVPRECPMRADDLNWAFAGLHPFDAHGEERAEILVSTDDTRMADRYARAAVLFRSITPLVLGSIHPYSSGFDRSRTGQDRRQWERRVRSAVVRAIRHAGVRTAPVDIRVQREPFRRRGERAESFAADSRFSRQSLWHAQIRFREPVCGPLLLGDGRFCGLGLMEPVACHGDVFAFRVDGRNLRVSDRAALVSALRRALMSLARDDRGRVDRLFSGHDPDGGADRPGHHAHVFLAADASGSDGAALHRLLVVAPWGADRTAKPKGNERVRFDRVVRQLNVLRARGLGVFEGLFSEAVEDGDRVIGPATDWRSGTRYVATRNLEKRDEPADKVRGDVVAECQRRGLPTPTNVDVYQVRAGPRGGRPSAIVKLRFSVAVRGPIMLGRDSHAGGGLFHSA
;
A
#
# COMPACT_ATOMS: atom_id res chain seq x y z
N MET A 1 -4.26 40.99 -19.74
CA MET A 1 -4.50 40.57 -18.34
C MET A 1 -5.18 39.22 -18.41
N GLY A 2 -4.63 38.17 -17.77
CA GLY A 2 -5.25 36.85 -17.79
C GLY A 2 -6.57 36.84 -17.02
N GLY A 3 -7.58 36.15 -17.55
CA GLY A 3 -8.91 36.01 -16.97
C GLY A 3 -9.16 34.60 -16.44
N CYS A 4 -10.29 34.42 -15.78
CA CYS A 4 -10.81 33.12 -15.39
C CYS A 4 -12.19 32.90 -16.03
N LEU A 5 -12.40 31.74 -16.64
CA LEU A 5 -13.72 31.27 -17.04
C LEU A 5 -14.29 30.46 -15.87
N LEU A 6 -15.42 30.89 -15.33
CA LEU A 6 -16.13 30.23 -14.24
C LEU A 6 -17.46 29.69 -14.76
N ILE A 7 -17.69 28.38 -14.65
CA ILE A 7 -18.97 27.74 -14.93
C ILE A 7 -19.54 27.22 -13.62
N ALA A 8 -20.66 27.79 -13.17
CA ALA A 8 -21.39 27.33 -11.99
C ALA A 8 -22.56 26.45 -12.42
N VAL A 9 -22.52 25.17 -12.04
CA VAL A 9 -23.56 24.19 -12.34
C VAL A 9 -24.43 23.95 -11.11
N ARG A 10 -25.75 24.00 -11.27
CA ARG A 10 -26.73 23.63 -10.24
C ARG A 10 -27.52 22.41 -10.70
N PHE A 11 -27.66 21.45 -9.81
CA PHE A 11 -28.49 20.28 -10.05
C PHE A 11 -29.92 20.54 -9.57
N HIS A 12 -30.90 19.98 -10.28
CA HIS A 12 -32.31 20.06 -9.88
C HIS A 12 -32.54 19.39 -8.53
N GLU A 13 -31.97 18.21 -8.35
CA GLU A 13 -31.98 17.48 -7.10
C GLU A 13 -30.58 17.46 -6.48
N GLY A 14 -30.50 17.29 -5.15
CA GLY A 14 -29.24 17.06 -4.43
C GLY A 14 -28.70 15.64 -4.66
N ARG A 15 -28.72 15.16 -5.91
CA ARG A 15 -28.43 13.78 -6.32
C ARG A 15 -27.70 13.74 -7.66
N TYR A 16 -26.73 12.85 -7.77
CA TYR A 16 -25.98 12.58 -8.99
C TYR A 16 -25.60 11.10 -9.07
N HIS A 17 -25.68 10.49 -10.25
CA HIS A 17 -25.57 9.03 -10.37
C HIS A 17 -24.24 8.52 -10.96
N GLY A 18 -23.46 9.38 -11.62
CA GLY A 18 -22.09 9.06 -12.06
C GLY A 18 -21.93 7.74 -12.85
N ASP A 19 -20.72 7.18 -12.77
CA ASP A 19 -20.36 5.88 -13.34
C ASP A 19 -20.02 4.88 -12.22
N ALA A 20 -21.07 4.33 -11.59
CA ALA A 20 -20.95 3.42 -10.44
C ALA A 20 -20.40 2.02 -10.77
N ASP A 21 -20.17 1.70 -12.05
CA ASP A 21 -19.60 0.42 -12.51
C ASP A 21 -18.06 0.44 -12.58
N ARG A 22 -17.43 1.62 -12.54
CA ARG A 22 -15.97 1.72 -12.44
C ARG A 22 -15.51 1.43 -11.01
N VAL A 23 -14.33 0.82 -10.90
CA VAL A 23 -13.71 0.31 -9.66
C VAL A 23 -13.64 1.38 -8.54
N ASP A 24 -13.65 2.66 -8.89
CA ASP A 24 -13.63 3.79 -7.96
C ASP A 24 -14.86 4.70 -8.09
N ALA A 25 -16.02 4.23 -7.59
CA ALA A 25 -17.22 5.07 -7.47
C ALA A 25 -16.99 6.41 -6.71
N ALA A 26 -15.95 6.48 -5.86
CA ALA A 26 -15.51 7.72 -5.20
C ALA A 26 -14.90 8.76 -6.16
N GLN A 27 -14.39 8.34 -7.33
CA GLN A 27 -13.91 9.24 -8.39
C GLN A 27 -15.03 9.71 -9.34
N SER A 28 -16.28 9.29 -9.11
CA SER A 28 -17.40 9.76 -9.95
C SER A 28 -17.93 11.13 -9.54
N TRP A 29 -17.57 11.62 -8.33
CA TRP A 29 -17.92 12.94 -7.82
C TRP A 29 -16.65 13.76 -7.49
N PRO A 30 -16.63 15.08 -7.78
CA PRO A 30 -17.59 15.80 -8.61
C PRO A 30 -17.65 15.27 -10.05
N PRO A 31 -18.68 15.64 -10.86
CA PRO A 31 -18.69 15.27 -12.27
C PRO A 31 -17.38 15.73 -12.93
N SER A 32 -16.80 14.87 -13.76
CA SER A 32 -15.48 15.16 -14.33
C SER A 32 -15.54 16.29 -15.35
N PRO A 33 -14.41 16.98 -15.64
CA PRO A 33 -14.37 17.97 -16.71
C PRO A 33 -14.80 17.41 -18.07
N ALA A 34 -14.48 16.14 -18.36
CA ALA A 34 -14.98 15.47 -19.56
C ALA A 34 -16.51 15.38 -19.59
N ARG A 35 -17.15 15.14 -18.44
CA ARG A 35 -18.60 15.03 -18.34
C ARG A 35 -19.27 16.38 -18.55
N LEU A 36 -18.69 17.44 -18.00
CA LEU A 36 -19.13 18.81 -18.27
C LEU A 36 -18.94 19.17 -19.75
N PHE A 37 -17.79 18.87 -20.34
CA PHE A 37 -17.54 19.13 -21.76
C PHE A 37 -18.58 18.46 -22.66
N GLN A 38 -18.92 17.19 -22.39
CA GLN A 38 -20.00 16.49 -23.10
C GLN A 38 -21.36 17.18 -22.95
N ALA A 39 -21.68 17.68 -21.75
CA ALA A 39 -22.92 18.39 -21.50
C ALA A 39 -22.96 19.74 -22.23
N LEU A 40 -21.85 20.47 -22.29
CA LEU A 40 -21.72 21.71 -23.07
C LEU A 40 -21.90 21.44 -24.57
N VAL A 41 -21.27 20.40 -25.12
CA VAL A 41 -21.46 19.99 -26.52
C VAL A 41 -22.93 19.66 -26.80
N ALA A 42 -23.59 18.93 -25.89
CA ALA A 42 -25.00 18.57 -26.03
C ALA A 42 -25.94 19.79 -25.95
N GLY A 43 -25.62 20.79 -25.12
CA GLY A 43 -26.38 22.05 -25.06
C GLY A 43 -26.10 23.00 -26.24
N ALA A 44 -24.91 22.92 -26.83
CA ALA A 44 -24.54 23.73 -28.00
C ALA A 44 -25.20 23.23 -29.30
N ALA A 45 -25.28 21.91 -29.48
CA ALA A 45 -25.78 21.30 -30.70
C ALA A 45 -27.29 21.56 -30.92
N ARG A 46 -27.67 21.80 -32.17
CA ARG A 46 -29.06 21.98 -32.64
C ARG A 46 -29.41 20.87 -33.61
N GLY A 47 -30.05 19.81 -33.11
CA GLY A 47 -30.32 18.62 -33.90
C GLY A 47 -29.01 17.91 -34.31
N ALA A 48 -28.68 17.95 -35.60
CA ALA A 48 -27.46 17.34 -36.14
C ALA A 48 -26.28 18.32 -36.27
N GLU A 49 -26.51 19.62 -36.05
CA GLU A 49 -25.55 20.67 -36.37
C GLU A 49 -24.96 21.29 -35.11
N LEU A 50 -23.68 21.66 -35.19
CA LEU A 50 -23.00 22.46 -34.19
C LEU A 50 -22.61 23.80 -34.84
N PRO A 51 -23.17 24.94 -34.40
CA PRO A 51 -22.87 26.25 -34.96
C PRO A 51 -21.36 26.54 -34.98
N ALA A 52 -20.87 27.26 -35.99
CA ALA A 52 -19.43 27.48 -36.19
C ALA A 52 -18.77 28.18 -34.99
N ASP A 53 -19.41 29.19 -34.42
CA ASP A 53 -18.90 29.92 -33.26
C ASP A 53 -18.86 29.03 -32.00
N ASP A 54 -19.91 28.21 -31.80
CA ASP A 54 -19.95 27.22 -30.71
C ASP A 54 -18.85 26.16 -30.88
N HIS A 55 -18.63 25.70 -32.11
CA HIS A 55 -17.57 24.76 -32.45
C HIS A 55 -16.19 25.37 -32.12
N ALA A 56 -15.92 26.61 -32.56
CA ALA A 56 -14.66 27.29 -32.28
C ALA A 56 -14.43 27.46 -30.77
N ALA A 57 -15.46 27.86 -30.02
CA ALA A 57 -15.38 28.01 -28.56
C ALA A 57 -15.11 26.69 -27.84
N LEU A 58 -15.73 25.59 -28.29
CA LEU A 58 -15.50 24.25 -27.74
C LEU A 58 -14.09 23.70 -28.10
N VAL A 59 -13.58 23.99 -29.30
CA VAL A 59 -12.20 23.67 -29.69
C VAL A 59 -11.19 24.44 -28.83
N TRP A 60 -11.46 25.71 -28.53
CA TRP A 60 -10.64 26.49 -27.61
C TRP A 60 -10.68 25.89 -26.19
N LEU A 61 -11.86 25.57 -25.67
CA LEU A 61 -12.03 25.03 -24.32
C LEU A 61 -11.31 23.69 -24.11
N GLU A 62 -11.26 22.81 -25.12
CA GLU A 62 -10.54 21.53 -25.00
C GLU A 62 -9.00 21.67 -25.03
N CYS A 63 -8.49 22.85 -25.39
CA CYS A 63 -7.07 23.16 -25.37
C CYS A 63 -6.59 23.73 -24.02
N LEU A 64 -7.50 24.14 -23.13
CA LEU A 64 -7.14 24.64 -21.82
C LEU A 64 -6.70 23.51 -20.87
N ASP A 65 -5.89 23.87 -19.88
CA ASP A 65 -5.58 22.99 -18.76
C ASP A 65 -6.86 22.60 -18.00
N ALA A 66 -6.81 21.48 -17.30
CA ALA A 66 -7.97 20.99 -16.56
C ALA A 66 -8.39 22.00 -15.46
N PRO A 67 -9.70 22.26 -15.26
CA PRO A 67 -10.17 23.32 -14.34
C PRO A 67 -9.89 23.03 -12.86
N ARG A 68 -9.88 24.06 -12.02
CA ARG A 68 -10.16 23.87 -10.58
C ARG A 68 -11.66 23.59 -10.40
N ILE A 69 -12.04 22.68 -9.50
CA ILE A 69 -13.45 22.32 -9.28
C ILE A 69 -13.80 22.52 -7.81
N ALA A 70 -14.68 23.46 -7.48
CA ALA A 70 -15.27 23.56 -6.15
C ALA A 70 -16.63 22.85 -6.17
N ALA A 71 -16.85 21.87 -5.29
CA ALA A 71 -18.08 21.08 -5.29
C ALA A 71 -18.62 20.92 -3.86
N PRO A 72 -19.95 20.81 -3.67
CA PRO A 72 -20.48 20.57 -2.36
C PRO A 72 -19.96 19.26 -1.76
N PRO A 73 -19.88 19.20 -0.42
CA PRO A 73 -19.76 17.94 0.30
C PRO A 73 -20.77 16.92 -0.22
N ALA A 74 -20.29 15.73 -0.57
CA ALA A 74 -21.16 14.68 -1.07
C ALA A 74 -20.94 13.34 -0.36
N TRP A 75 -21.97 12.51 -0.36
CA TRP A 75 -21.93 11.18 0.24
C TRP A 75 -22.62 10.16 -0.64
N SER A 76 -22.04 8.96 -0.71
CA SER A 76 -22.63 7.88 -1.49
C SER A 76 -23.83 7.28 -0.77
N GLY A 77 -24.93 7.15 -1.49
CA GLY A 77 -26.14 6.44 -1.09
C GLY A 77 -26.01 4.93 -1.05
N ARG A 78 -27.14 4.25 -0.80
CA ARG A 78 -27.25 2.80 -0.92
C ARG A 78 -27.29 2.42 -2.39
N GLY A 79 -26.40 1.51 -2.79
CA GLY A 79 -26.38 1.03 -4.16
C GLY A 79 -27.36 -0.12 -4.40
N ALA A 80 -27.83 -0.24 -5.64
CA ALA A 80 -28.60 -1.37 -6.16
C ALA A 80 -27.87 -1.99 -7.36
N ARG A 81 -28.24 -3.22 -7.72
CA ARG A 81 -27.76 -3.87 -8.95
C ARG A 81 -28.94 -4.05 -9.88
N HIS A 82 -28.83 -3.53 -11.09
CA HIS A 82 -29.81 -3.73 -12.17
C HIS A 82 -29.14 -4.52 -13.29
N PHE A 83 -29.89 -5.39 -13.94
CA PHE A 83 -29.41 -6.12 -15.10
C PHE A 83 -29.88 -5.40 -16.35
N VAL A 84 -28.93 -4.84 -17.10
CA VAL A 84 -29.21 -4.15 -18.36
C VAL A 84 -28.43 -4.82 -19.50
N PRO A 85 -28.95 -4.79 -20.74
CA PRO A 85 -28.18 -5.22 -21.89
C PRO A 85 -26.84 -4.49 -21.94
N ASN A 86 -25.76 -5.24 -22.08
CA ASN A 86 -24.48 -4.70 -22.46
C ASN A 86 -24.57 -4.36 -23.96
N ASN A 87 -24.07 -3.22 -24.42
CA ASN A 87 -24.26 -2.78 -25.81
C ASN A 87 -23.32 -3.54 -26.77
N ASP A 88 -23.35 -4.88 -26.74
CA ASP A 88 -22.49 -5.85 -27.42
C ASP A 88 -23.33 -6.92 -28.14
N LEU A 89 -24.46 -6.52 -28.73
CA LEU A 89 -25.36 -7.42 -29.45
C LEU A 89 -24.68 -8.09 -30.66
N ASP A 90 -23.66 -7.45 -31.23
CA ASP A 90 -22.77 -8.00 -32.24
C ASP A 90 -22.07 -9.29 -31.79
N SER A 91 -21.72 -9.40 -30.51
CA SER A 91 -21.14 -10.63 -29.92
C SER A 91 -22.07 -11.83 -29.93
N VAL A 92 -23.37 -11.62 -30.11
CA VAL A 92 -24.42 -12.66 -30.21
C VAL A 92 -25.15 -12.63 -31.55
N GLY A 93 -24.46 -12.19 -32.60
CA GLY A 93 -24.96 -12.25 -33.99
C GLY A 93 -25.81 -11.05 -34.43
N GLY A 94 -25.91 -10.00 -33.62
CA GLY A 94 -26.53 -8.72 -33.98
C GLY A 94 -28.07 -8.69 -33.97
N ASP A 95 -28.72 -9.83 -33.69
CA ASP A 95 -30.18 -9.96 -33.68
C ASP A 95 -30.81 -9.38 -32.39
N PRO A 96 -31.69 -8.36 -32.48
CA PRO A 96 -32.38 -7.76 -31.33
C PRO A 96 -33.14 -8.75 -30.43
N ALA A 97 -33.56 -9.91 -30.94
CA ALA A 97 -34.20 -10.96 -30.14
C ALA A 97 -33.25 -11.55 -29.06
N ASN A 98 -31.93 -11.43 -29.26
CA ASN A 98 -30.90 -11.98 -28.36
C ASN A 98 -30.44 -11.01 -27.26
N VAL A 99 -31.07 -9.85 -27.12
CA VAL A 99 -30.73 -8.83 -26.10
C VAL A 99 -30.76 -9.36 -24.66
N SER A 100 -31.54 -10.41 -24.38
CA SER A 100 -31.57 -11.07 -23.07
C SER A 100 -30.27 -11.80 -22.72
N LYS A 101 -29.53 -12.30 -23.72
CA LYS A 101 -28.30 -13.09 -23.56
C LYS A 101 -27.08 -12.25 -23.17
N ILE A 102 -27.17 -10.93 -23.33
CA ILE A 102 -26.09 -9.97 -23.06
C ILE A 102 -26.38 -9.09 -21.83
N ARG A 103 -27.32 -9.48 -20.97
CA ARG A 103 -27.61 -8.73 -19.74
C ARG A 103 -26.46 -8.84 -18.75
N VAL A 104 -25.85 -7.71 -18.43
CA VAL A 104 -24.79 -7.60 -17.42
C VAL A 104 -25.34 -6.82 -16.22
N GLY A 105 -25.00 -7.30 -15.02
CA GLY A 105 -25.37 -6.63 -13.78
C GLY A 105 -24.57 -5.34 -13.61
N LYS A 106 -25.24 -4.20 -13.80
CA LYS A 106 -24.70 -2.87 -13.53
C LYS A 106 -25.06 -2.41 -12.13
N ARG A 107 -24.06 -1.91 -11.41
CA ARG A 107 -24.24 -1.28 -10.10
C ARG A 107 -24.68 0.16 -10.32
N TRP A 108 -25.64 0.55 -9.52
CA TRP A 108 -26.14 1.91 -9.45
C TRP A 108 -25.98 2.39 -8.02
N ARG A 109 -25.41 3.56 -7.81
CA ARG A 109 -25.22 4.13 -6.48
C ARG A 109 -25.34 5.66 -6.56
N PRO A 110 -26.44 6.26 -6.07
CA PRO A 110 -26.59 7.70 -6.08
C PRO A 110 -25.56 8.36 -5.15
N ILE A 111 -25.16 9.56 -5.48
CA ILE A 111 -24.34 10.46 -4.67
C ILE A 111 -25.24 11.62 -4.27
N TYR A 112 -25.33 11.91 -2.99
CA TYR A 112 -26.17 12.96 -2.43
C TYR A 112 -25.31 14.16 -1.99
N PHE A 113 -25.84 15.36 -2.14
CA PHE A 113 -25.21 16.63 -1.76
C PHE A 113 -26.27 17.72 -1.53
N ASP A 114 -25.90 18.87 -0.99
CA ASP A 114 -26.81 20.02 -0.90
C ASP A 114 -27.00 20.69 -2.27
N ALA A 115 -28.21 20.60 -2.83
CA ALA A 115 -28.54 21.16 -4.15
C ALA A 115 -28.42 22.70 -4.22
N LYS A 116 -28.46 23.40 -3.07
CA LYS A 116 -28.32 24.86 -3.02
C LYS A 116 -26.90 25.32 -3.33
N VAL A 117 -25.91 24.46 -3.10
CA VAL A 117 -24.50 24.74 -3.32
C VAL A 117 -24.12 24.30 -4.74
N PRO A 118 -23.69 25.23 -5.62
CA PRO A 118 -23.33 24.89 -6.99
C PRO A 118 -22.03 24.08 -7.06
N VAL A 119 -21.79 23.43 -8.20
CA VAL A 119 -20.46 22.94 -8.58
C VAL A 119 -19.82 23.98 -9.48
N LEU A 120 -18.70 24.54 -9.06
CA LEU A 120 -17.93 25.53 -9.83
C LEU A 120 -16.80 24.84 -10.58
N TYR A 121 -16.66 25.13 -11.88
CA TYR A 121 -15.50 24.77 -12.70
C TYR A 121 -14.80 26.06 -13.11
N ILE A 122 -13.50 26.20 -12.79
CA ILE A 122 -12.73 27.42 -13.00
C ILE A 122 -11.51 27.11 -13.86
N TRP A 123 -11.43 27.72 -15.03
CA TRP A 123 -10.24 27.70 -15.90
C TRP A 123 -9.52 29.04 -15.84
N ASP A 124 -8.21 29.00 -15.71
CA ASP A 124 -7.37 30.17 -15.94
C ASP A 124 -7.01 30.24 -17.43
N PHE A 125 -7.11 31.41 -18.05
CA PHE A 125 -6.72 31.60 -19.44
C PHE A 125 -6.03 32.95 -19.65
N ASP A 126 -5.05 32.98 -20.56
CA ASP A 126 -4.30 34.19 -20.90
C ASP A 126 -4.74 34.80 -22.25
N SER A 127 -5.42 34.01 -23.09
CA SER A 127 -5.97 34.42 -24.39
C SER A 127 -7.27 33.68 -24.69
N GLY A 128 -8.10 34.26 -25.57
CA GLY A 128 -9.39 33.68 -25.98
C GLY A 128 -10.60 34.21 -25.20
N ALA A 129 -10.66 35.53 -24.95
CA ALA A 129 -11.76 36.14 -24.20
C ALA A 129 -13.12 36.03 -24.90
N ASN A 130 -13.15 36.10 -26.23
CA ASN A 130 -14.38 35.95 -27.02
C ASN A 130 -14.89 34.51 -26.96
N GLU A 131 -13.99 33.54 -27.06
CA GLU A 131 -14.28 32.12 -26.93
C GLU A 131 -14.78 31.80 -25.52
N ALA A 132 -14.15 32.38 -24.48
CA ALA A 132 -14.62 32.26 -23.10
C ALA A 132 -16.06 32.78 -22.94
N GLN A 133 -16.37 33.95 -23.52
CA GLN A 133 -17.71 34.53 -23.50
C GLN A 133 -18.72 33.65 -24.26
N GLN A 134 -18.31 33.07 -25.38
CA GLN A 134 -19.14 32.13 -26.14
C GLN A 134 -19.42 30.86 -25.34
N VAL A 135 -18.42 30.33 -24.61
CA VAL A 135 -18.62 29.20 -23.69
C VAL A 135 -19.61 29.55 -22.58
N CYS A 136 -19.64 30.79 -22.08
CA CYS A 136 -20.68 31.21 -21.13
C CYS A 136 -22.08 31.07 -21.73
N GLY A 137 -22.28 31.52 -22.97
CA GLY A 137 -23.56 31.35 -23.68
C GLY A 137 -23.90 29.88 -24.03
N ILE A 138 -22.90 29.01 -24.17
CA ILE A 138 -23.12 27.55 -24.26
C ILE A 138 -23.58 26.99 -22.90
N ALA A 139 -22.97 27.42 -21.80
CA ALA A 139 -23.28 26.92 -20.46
C ALA A 139 -24.74 27.16 -20.07
N GLU A 140 -25.33 28.28 -20.47
CA GLU A 140 -26.75 28.59 -20.23
C GLU A 140 -27.73 27.62 -20.91
N ARG A 141 -27.28 26.91 -21.95
CA ARG A 141 -28.07 25.89 -22.67
C ARG A 141 -27.90 24.49 -22.09
N LEU A 142 -27.10 24.32 -21.05
CA LEU A 142 -26.92 23.04 -20.37
C LEU A 142 -28.21 22.66 -19.63
N TYR A 143 -28.71 21.44 -19.90
CA TYR A 143 -29.93 20.91 -19.28
C TYR A 143 -29.72 19.59 -18.50
N GLN A 144 -28.51 19.02 -18.56
CA GLN A 144 -28.14 17.79 -17.87
C GLN A 144 -26.64 17.71 -17.62
N LEU A 145 -26.21 17.12 -16.51
CA LEU A 145 -24.80 16.83 -16.24
C LEU A 145 -24.64 15.44 -15.61
N GLY A 146 -24.46 14.42 -16.45
CA GLY A 146 -24.35 13.03 -15.99
C GLY A 146 -25.13 12.06 -16.86
N ARG A 147 -26.00 11.27 -16.25
CA ARG A 147 -27.00 10.45 -16.92
C ARG A 147 -28.22 11.32 -17.26
N GLY A 148 -29.12 10.83 -18.12
CA GLY A 148 -30.35 11.57 -18.48
C GLY A 148 -31.32 11.84 -17.32
N ILE A 149 -31.04 11.29 -16.13
CA ILE A 149 -31.78 11.57 -14.87
C ILE A 149 -31.08 12.62 -13.99
N ASP A 150 -29.87 13.06 -14.36
CA ASP A 150 -29.08 14.04 -13.63
C ASP A 150 -29.33 15.45 -14.24
N ILE A 151 -30.56 15.96 -14.07
CA ILE A 151 -30.98 17.27 -14.58
C ILE A 151 -30.19 18.38 -13.87
N ALA A 152 -29.61 19.29 -14.65
CA ALA A 152 -28.78 20.38 -14.17
C ALA A 152 -28.85 21.57 -15.13
N TRP A 153 -28.53 22.76 -14.64
CA TRP A 153 -28.35 23.97 -15.44
C TRP A 153 -27.06 24.68 -15.03
N ALA A 154 -26.51 25.51 -15.90
CA ALA A 154 -25.28 26.21 -15.62
C ALA A 154 -25.36 27.69 -16.00
N CYS A 155 -24.55 28.50 -15.34
CA CYS A 155 -24.24 29.87 -15.75
C CYS A 155 -22.73 30.00 -15.92
N GLY A 156 -22.31 30.72 -16.96
CA GLY A 156 -20.91 31.03 -17.22
C GLY A 156 -20.62 32.50 -16.94
N GLU A 157 -19.49 32.78 -16.30
CA GLU A 157 -18.98 34.13 -16.04
C GLU A 157 -17.49 34.20 -16.44
N VAL A 158 -17.08 35.29 -17.08
CA VAL A 158 -15.66 35.63 -17.24
C VAL A 158 -15.30 36.63 -16.14
N VAL A 159 -14.39 36.25 -15.26
CA VAL A 159 -14.02 37.04 -14.07
C VAL A 159 -12.50 37.22 -13.96
N GLY A 160 -12.06 38.19 -13.16
CA GLY A 160 -10.65 38.34 -12.80
C GLY A 160 -10.18 37.22 -11.86
N ARG A 161 -8.86 36.96 -11.84
CA ARG A 161 -8.25 35.91 -10.97
C ARG A 161 -8.56 36.10 -9.49
N GLU A 162 -8.55 37.34 -9.00
CA GLU A 162 -8.86 37.66 -7.60
C GLU A 162 -10.32 37.36 -7.24
N GLU A 163 -11.26 37.66 -8.14
CA GLU A 163 -12.69 37.32 -7.96
C GLU A 163 -12.88 35.81 -7.92
N ALA A 164 -12.26 35.08 -8.86
CA ALA A 164 -12.32 33.63 -8.89
C ALA A 164 -11.80 33.01 -7.58
N GLU A 165 -10.69 33.54 -7.05
CA GLU A 165 -10.14 33.09 -5.78
C GLU A 165 -11.07 33.40 -4.61
N ARG A 166 -11.71 34.56 -4.58
CA ARG A 166 -12.71 34.90 -3.55
C ARG A 166 -13.92 33.97 -3.59
N ARG A 167 -14.42 33.63 -4.78
CA ARG A 167 -15.53 32.67 -4.99
C ARG A 167 -15.15 31.27 -4.52
N ILE A 168 -13.90 30.85 -4.74
CA ILE A 168 -13.37 29.58 -4.23
C ILE A 168 -13.32 29.59 -2.69
N GLN A 169 -12.81 30.67 -2.10
CA GLN A 169 -12.65 30.80 -0.66
C GLN A 169 -13.98 30.84 0.10
N SER A 170 -15.01 31.46 -0.48
CA SER A 170 -16.36 31.54 0.09
C SER A 170 -17.23 30.31 -0.20
N HIS A 171 -16.75 29.39 -1.04
CA HIS A 171 -17.51 28.19 -1.40
C HIS A 171 -17.58 27.23 -0.20
N PRO A 172 -18.78 26.77 0.23
CA PRO A 172 -18.94 25.91 1.42
C PRO A 172 -18.57 24.43 1.17
N GLY A 173 -17.74 24.18 0.15
CA GLY A 173 -17.48 22.84 -0.38
C GLY A 173 -16.01 22.53 -0.56
N VAL A 174 -15.74 21.38 -1.15
CA VAL A 174 -14.38 20.86 -1.33
C VAL A 174 -13.82 21.35 -2.66
N LEU A 175 -12.67 22.02 -2.60
CA LEU A 175 -11.89 22.40 -3.77
C LEU A 175 -11.06 21.22 -4.28
N ARG A 176 -11.13 20.95 -5.58
CA ARG A 176 -10.30 20.00 -6.33
C ARG A 176 -9.43 20.77 -7.30
N THR A 177 -8.12 20.67 -7.12
CA THR A 177 -7.16 21.23 -8.06
C THR A 177 -6.57 20.10 -8.92
N PRO A 178 -6.21 20.38 -10.18
CA PRO A 178 -5.57 19.41 -11.08
C PRO A 178 -4.09 19.19 -10.68
N ARG A 179 -3.85 18.78 -9.44
CA ARG A 179 -2.53 18.47 -8.87
C ARG A 179 -2.58 17.10 -8.18
N GLY A 180 -1.53 16.29 -8.35
CA GLY A 180 -1.32 15.06 -7.59
C GLY A 180 -1.37 13.78 -8.41
N THR A 181 -1.90 12.71 -7.82
CA THR A 181 -1.92 11.34 -8.37
C THR A 181 -3.35 10.87 -8.57
N GLY A 182 -3.73 10.47 -9.78
CA GLY A 182 -5.09 10.03 -10.11
C GLY A 182 -5.37 10.22 -11.59
N ARG A 183 -6.48 9.68 -12.10
CA ARG A 183 -6.83 9.84 -13.52
C ARG A 183 -8.32 10.10 -13.67
N THR A 184 -8.69 11.37 -13.64
CA THR A 184 -10.04 11.84 -13.94
C THR A 184 -10.10 12.26 -15.40
N ALA A 185 -11.15 11.85 -16.11
CA ALA A 185 -11.29 12.17 -17.53
C ALA A 185 -11.51 13.68 -17.72
N ALA A 186 -10.71 14.28 -18.60
CA ALA A 186 -10.77 15.70 -18.97
C ALA A 186 -10.71 15.83 -20.51
N PRO A 187 -11.27 16.91 -21.08
CA PRO A 187 -11.08 17.20 -22.51
C PRO A 187 -9.58 17.37 -22.82
N ARG A 188 -9.23 17.10 -24.07
CA ARG A 188 -7.91 17.33 -24.66
C ARG A 188 -8.09 17.73 -26.11
N PRO A 189 -7.06 18.27 -26.78
CA PRO A 189 -7.12 18.48 -28.22
C PRO A 189 -7.57 17.20 -28.97
N GLY A 190 -8.62 17.35 -29.78
CA GLY A 190 -9.29 16.30 -30.55
C GLY A 190 -10.49 15.64 -29.84
N THR A 191 -10.85 16.06 -28.63
CA THR A 191 -12.01 15.52 -27.90
C THR A 191 -13.32 15.79 -28.64
N LEU A 192 -13.57 17.03 -29.09
CA LEU A 192 -14.77 17.43 -29.83
C LEU A 192 -14.92 16.64 -31.12
N THR A 193 -13.86 16.56 -31.92
CA THR A 193 -13.84 15.75 -33.16
C THR A 193 -14.21 14.29 -32.87
N SER A 194 -13.70 13.72 -31.78
CA SER A 194 -14.04 12.34 -31.40
C SER A 194 -15.51 12.18 -30.99
N LEU A 195 -16.12 13.20 -30.36
CA LEU A 195 -17.53 13.20 -29.99
C LEU A 195 -18.42 13.33 -31.22
N VAL A 196 -18.07 14.19 -32.18
CA VAL A 196 -18.77 14.32 -33.48
C VAL A 196 -18.74 13.00 -34.24
N ARG A 197 -17.57 12.37 -34.40
CA ARG A 197 -17.44 11.04 -35.03
C ARG A 197 -18.27 9.96 -34.33
N ARG A 198 -18.32 10.01 -32.99
CA ARG A 198 -19.14 9.09 -32.20
C ARG A 198 -20.63 9.32 -32.43
N PHE A 199 -21.07 10.57 -32.55
CA PHE A 199 -22.45 10.91 -32.86
C PHE A 199 -22.86 10.42 -34.26
N GLU A 200 -22.03 10.65 -35.27
CA GLU A 200 -22.22 10.14 -36.64
C GLU A 200 -22.33 8.62 -36.67
N GLY A 201 -21.39 7.90 -36.03
CA GLY A 201 -21.47 6.45 -35.88
C GLY A 201 -22.69 5.99 -35.09
N GLY A 202 -23.16 6.79 -34.13
CA GLY A 202 -24.40 6.57 -33.40
C GLY A 202 -25.65 6.67 -34.27
N ARG A 203 -25.68 7.58 -35.23
CA ARG A 203 -26.78 7.72 -36.20
C ARG A 203 -26.83 6.55 -37.18
N ALA A 204 -25.66 6.04 -37.59
CA ALA A 204 -25.54 4.91 -38.50
C ALA A 204 -25.54 3.53 -37.81
N ARG A 205 -25.79 3.47 -36.49
CA ARG A 205 -25.60 2.24 -35.68
C ARG A 205 -26.60 1.12 -36.01
N LEU A 206 -27.73 1.46 -36.62
CA LEU A 206 -28.73 0.50 -37.09
C LEU A 206 -28.76 0.60 -38.62
N SER A 207 -28.31 -0.44 -39.31
CA SER A 207 -28.40 -0.53 -40.78
C SER A 207 -29.31 -1.68 -41.18
N SER A 208 -30.01 -1.56 -42.30
CA SER A 208 -30.79 -2.66 -42.87
C SER A 208 -29.89 -3.55 -43.73
N ASP A 209 -29.90 -4.85 -43.45
CA ASP A 209 -29.20 -5.87 -44.24
C ASP A 209 -30.23 -6.88 -44.76
N THR A 210 -30.57 -6.77 -46.05
CA THR A 210 -31.55 -7.63 -46.72
C THR A 210 -31.04 -9.06 -46.97
N SER A 211 -29.76 -9.34 -46.71
CA SER A 211 -29.16 -10.68 -46.88
C SER A 211 -29.35 -11.61 -45.67
N ARG A 212 -29.81 -11.08 -44.53
CA ARG A 212 -30.03 -11.84 -43.29
C ARG A 212 -31.52 -11.92 -42.92
N ARG A 213 -31.91 -13.03 -42.28
CA ARG A 213 -33.31 -13.34 -41.88
C ARG A 213 -33.96 -12.28 -40.98
N THR A 214 -33.16 -11.47 -40.29
CA THR A 214 -33.55 -10.37 -39.42
C THR A 214 -32.94 -9.09 -39.99
N GLY A 215 -33.71 -8.32 -40.74
CA GLY A 215 -33.22 -7.22 -41.61
C GLY A 215 -32.65 -5.97 -40.92
N GLN A 216 -32.02 -6.08 -39.73
CA GLN A 216 -31.35 -4.99 -39.03
C GLN A 216 -30.03 -5.46 -38.38
N LEU A 217 -28.94 -4.75 -38.66
CA LEU A 217 -27.61 -4.97 -38.11
C LEU A 217 -27.22 -3.83 -37.16
N PHE A 218 -26.72 -4.18 -35.97
CA PHE A 218 -26.26 -3.24 -34.96
C PHE A 218 -24.73 -3.09 -34.99
N THR A 219 -24.23 -1.86 -35.15
CA THR A 219 -22.79 -1.53 -35.10
C THR A 219 -22.48 -0.60 -33.93
N GLN A 220 -21.50 -0.95 -33.09
CA GLN A 220 -21.16 -0.14 -31.93
C GLN A 220 -20.42 1.16 -32.35
N PRO A 221 -20.87 2.36 -31.91
CA PRO A 221 -20.19 3.62 -32.25
C PRO A 221 -18.79 3.74 -31.63
N PRO A 222 -17.83 4.41 -32.30
CA PRO A 222 -16.45 4.53 -31.82
C PRO A 222 -16.38 5.23 -30.46
N LYS A 223 -15.43 4.81 -29.61
CA LYS A 223 -15.26 5.38 -28.26
C LYS A 223 -14.80 6.84 -28.36
N ALA A 224 -15.36 7.69 -27.50
CA ALA A 224 -14.91 9.08 -27.38
C ALA A 224 -13.48 9.14 -26.79
N LEU A 225 -12.70 10.10 -27.26
CA LEU A 225 -11.32 10.34 -26.85
C LEU A 225 -11.29 11.41 -25.74
N PHE A 226 -10.73 11.04 -24.59
CA PHE A 226 -10.48 11.97 -23.48
C PHE A 226 -9.06 11.82 -22.95
N GLY A 227 -8.53 12.91 -22.41
CA GLY A 227 -7.30 12.93 -21.64
C GLY A 227 -7.50 12.40 -20.23
N GLY A 228 -6.42 12.38 -19.46
CA GLY A 228 -6.46 12.14 -18.02
C GLY A 228 -5.83 13.31 -17.29
N ALA A 229 -6.58 13.93 -16.39
CA ALA A 229 -6.09 14.95 -15.47
C ALA A 229 -6.02 14.37 -14.07
N ALA A 230 -4.94 14.69 -13.35
CA ALA A 230 -4.74 14.23 -11.99
C ALA A 230 -5.49 15.15 -11.01
N TYR A 231 -6.75 14.80 -10.76
CA TYR A 231 -7.56 15.41 -9.70
C TYR A 231 -7.52 14.50 -8.49
N ASP A 232 -6.50 14.60 -7.66
CA ASP A 232 -6.48 13.85 -6.40
C ASP A 232 -5.26 14.24 -5.54
N ALA A 233 -5.28 15.44 -4.95
CA ALA A 233 -4.29 15.83 -3.94
C ALA A 233 -4.41 14.95 -2.69
N ALA A 234 -3.32 14.27 -2.29
CA ALA A 234 -3.26 13.40 -1.10
C ALA A 234 -3.84 14.08 0.16
N ALA A 235 -4.21 13.28 1.18
CA ALA A 235 -4.59 13.85 2.48
C ALA A 235 -3.50 14.83 2.93
N ARG A 236 -3.89 16.04 3.35
CA ARG A 236 -2.93 17.06 3.77
C ARG A 236 -2.38 16.65 5.13
N ARG A 237 -1.07 16.65 5.29
CA ARG A 237 -0.39 16.24 6.52
C ARG A 237 0.34 17.43 7.09
N LEU A 238 -0.03 17.81 8.30
CA LEU A 238 0.65 18.82 9.09
C LEU A 238 1.53 18.07 10.09
N ASN A 239 2.84 18.37 10.12
CA ASN A 239 3.77 17.68 10.99
C ASN A 239 4.18 18.59 12.14
N PHE A 240 4.33 17.99 13.31
CA PHE A 240 4.73 18.70 14.52
C PHE A 240 5.74 17.90 15.31
N GLU A 241 6.56 18.60 16.07
CA GLU A 241 7.57 18.04 16.97
C GLU A 241 7.32 18.49 18.40
N PHE A 242 7.56 17.59 19.36
CA PHE A 242 7.59 17.93 20.77
C PHE A 242 8.96 18.51 21.11
N ARG A 243 8.96 19.74 21.61
CA ARG A 243 10.16 20.47 22.05
C ARG A 243 10.08 20.73 23.54
N GLY A 244 11.20 20.50 24.24
CA GLY A 244 11.32 20.85 25.65
C GLY A 244 11.59 22.35 25.83
N PRO A 245 11.62 22.85 27.09
CA PRO A 245 11.89 24.26 27.38
C PRO A 245 13.21 24.77 26.80
N GLU A 246 14.22 23.89 26.68
CA GLU A 246 15.54 24.20 26.12
C GLU A 246 15.61 24.08 24.58
N GLY A 247 14.48 23.85 23.89
CA GLY A 247 14.39 23.74 22.43
C GLY A 247 14.82 22.40 21.83
N GLY A 248 15.39 21.48 22.64
CA GLY A 248 15.69 20.11 22.23
C GLY A 248 14.44 19.24 21.99
N PHE A 249 14.61 18.09 21.34
CA PHE A 249 13.54 17.09 21.23
C PHE A 249 13.14 16.58 22.61
N ALA A 250 11.84 16.56 22.91
CA ALA A 250 11.31 15.98 24.12
C ALA A 250 10.63 14.64 23.83
N PRO A 251 11.25 13.49 24.20
CA PRO A 251 10.66 12.18 23.98
C PRO A 251 9.57 11.89 25.02
N LEU A 252 8.36 11.60 24.53
CA LEU A 252 7.26 11.14 25.38
C LEU A 252 7.16 9.60 25.37
N PRO A 253 6.78 8.96 26.50
CA PRO A 253 6.58 7.51 26.57
C PRO A 253 5.53 7.03 25.55
N ILE A 254 5.77 5.89 24.90
CA ILE A 254 4.80 5.38 23.91
C ILE A 254 3.45 5.02 24.54
N ALA A 255 3.44 4.56 25.79
CA ALA A 255 2.22 4.17 26.48
C ALA A 255 1.25 5.35 26.73
N SER A 256 1.75 6.60 26.82
CA SER A 256 0.93 7.80 27.03
C SER A 256 0.32 8.36 25.73
N VAL A 257 0.44 7.65 24.60
CA VAL A 257 -0.04 8.12 23.28
C VAL A 257 -1.51 8.57 23.29
N TYR A 258 -2.36 7.87 24.05
CA TYR A 258 -3.78 8.17 24.09
C TYR A 258 -4.06 9.51 24.80
N SER A 259 -3.50 9.72 25.99
CA SER A 259 -3.70 10.94 26.77
C SER A 259 -3.11 12.15 26.06
N VAL A 260 -1.90 12.02 25.54
CA VAL A 260 -1.22 13.07 24.75
C VAL A 260 -2.07 13.50 23.55
N LEU A 261 -2.49 12.57 22.68
CA LEU A 261 -3.24 12.96 21.48
C LEU A 261 -4.67 13.43 21.80
N THR A 262 -5.31 12.85 22.81
CA THR A 262 -6.67 13.25 23.21
C THR A 262 -6.69 14.64 23.85
N GLY A 263 -5.70 14.94 24.69
CA GLY A 263 -5.52 16.26 25.29
C GLY A 263 -5.25 17.33 24.22
N LEU A 264 -4.28 17.09 23.33
CA LEU A 264 -3.98 17.98 22.20
C LEU A 264 -5.21 18.22 21.32
N ARG A 265 -5.96 17.15 20.99
CA ARG A 265 -7.19 17.26 20.20
C ARG A 265 -8.24 18.12 20.90
N ASN A 266 -8.45 17.93 22.20
CA ASN A 266 -9.44 18.68 22.95
C ASN A 266 -9.04 20.15 23.07
N ALA A 267 -7.77 20.45 23.36
CA ALA A 267 -7.27 21.82 23.41
C ALA A 267 -7.36 22.54 22.04
N ALA A 268 -7.03 21.84 20.95
CA ALA A 268 -7.23 22.36 19.59
C ALA A 268 -8.71 22.60 19.28
N ALA A 269 -9.60 21.70 19.70
CA ALA A 269 -11.04 21.87 19.54
C ALA A 269 -11.56 23.10 20.30
N THR A 270 -11.11 23.32 21.53
CA THR A 270 -11.45 24.52 22.33
C THR A 270 -11.03 25.79 21.58
N ARG A 271 -9.77 25.88 21.12
CA ARG A 271 -9.30 27.03 20.33
C ARG A 271 -10.14 27.27 19.07
N LEU A 272 -10.51 26.20 18.36
CA LEU A 272 -11.35 26.30 17.16
C LEU A 272 -12.79 26.71 17.46
N HIS A 273 -13.37 26.27 18.58
CA HIS A 273 -14.71 26.69 18.99
C HIS A 273 -14.77 28.17 19.32
N GLU A 274 -13.75 28.70 19.99
CA GLU A 274 -13.63 30.11 20.34
C GLU A 274 -13.42 30.99 19.09
N ALA A 275 -12.54 30.56 18.17
CA ALA A 275 -12.23 31.34 16.97
C ALA A 275 -13.28 31.20 15.85
N LEU A 276 -13.91 30.03 15.71
CA LEU A 276 -14.84 29.68 14.63
C LEU A 276 -16.14 29.09 15.18
N PRO A 277 -16.95 29.85 15.95
CA PRO A 277 -18.16 29.33 16.59
C PRO A 277 -19.19 28.79 15.60
N ALA A 278 -19.25 29.34 14.38
CA ALA A 278 -20.12 28.85 13.31
C ALA A 278 -19.76 27.43 12.83
N GLU A 279 -18.52 26.98 13.06
CA GLU A 279 -18.03 25.66 12.67
C GLU A 279 -18.02 24.64 13.83
N ALA A 280 -18.56 25.01 15.01
CA ALA A 280 -18.47 24.19 16.21
C ALA A 280 -18.99 22.74 16.05
N ASP A 281 -20.11 22.55 15.32
CA ASP A 281 -20.63 21.21 15.00
C ASP A 281 -19.66 20.41 14.11
N VAL A 282 -19.02 21.08 13.15
CA VAL A 282 -18.03 20.44 12.26
C VAL A 282 -16.81 20.00 13.06
N VAL A 283 -16.32 20.85 13.97
CA VAL A 283 -15.21 20.52 14.89
C VAL A 283 -15.57 19.32 15.78
N GLU A 284 -16.77 19.33 16.37
CA GLU A 284 -17.25 18.24 17.22
C GLU A 284 -17.34 16.90 16.48
N ARG A 285 -17.92 16.90 15.27
CA ARG A 285 -18.07 15.66 14.49
C ARG A 285 -16.76 15.20 13.86
N LEU A 286 -15.95 16.11 13.31
CA LEU A 286 -14.84 15.74 12.44
C LEU A 286 -13.47 15.72 13.13
N LEU A 287 -13.24 16.57 14.13
CA LEU A 287 -12.03 16.54 14.96
C LEU A 287 -12.25 15.67 16.21
N VAL A 288 -13.18 16.04 17.09
CA VAL A 288 -13.43 15.34 18.36
C VAL A 288 -14.02 13.95 18.13
N GLY A 289 -15.02 13.85 17.25
CA GLY A 289 -15.76 12.64 16.93
C GLY A 289 -17.06 12.44 17.69
N ARG A 290 -17.56 13.44 18.41
CA ARG A 290 -18.88 13.38 19.06
C ARG A 290 -19.95 13.67 18.03
N GLY A 291 -21.03 12.88 18.01
CA GLY A 291 -22.09 13.00 16.99
C GLY A 291 -21.69 12.54 15.58
N ALA A 292 -20.48 12.01 15.39
CA ALA A 292 -20.00 11.56 14.08
C ALA A 292 -20.71 10.28 13.63
N GLY A 293 -21.35 10.32 12.46
CA GLY A 293 -22.01 9.15 11.86
C GLY A 293 -21.07 8.30 10.99
N PRO A 294 -21.54 7.16 10.47
CA PRO A 294 -20.78 6.34 9.52
C PRO A 294 -20.26 7.09 8.28
N ARG A 295 -20.96 8.17 7.88
CA ARG A 295 -20.57 9.03 6.75
C ARG A 295 -19.37 9.92 7.06
N ASP A 296 -19.15 10.25 8.33
CA ASP A 296 -18.09 11.16 8.74
C ASP A 296 -16.75 10.46 8.88
N VAL A 297 -16.71 9.14 9.09
CA VAL A 297 -15.49 8.35 9.35
C VAL A 297 -14.37 8.60 8.33
N GLY A 298 -14.72 8.78 7.05
CA GLY A 298 -13.75 9.07 5.98
C GLY A 298 -13.30 10.53 5.89
N ARG A 299 -13.98 11.43 6.60
CA ARG A 299 -13.78 12.90 6.61
C ARG A 299 -13.11 13.39 7.89
N ARG A 300 -13.02 12.53 8.92
CA ARG A 300 -12.46 12.86 10.23
C ARG A 300 -10.95 13.10 10.18
N VAL A 301 -10.52 14.19 10.81
CA VAL A 301 -9.10 14.47 11.06
C VAL A 301 -8.51 13.34 11.90
N ARG A 302 -7.27 12.93 11.57
CA ARG A 302 -6.56 11.87 12.30
C ARG A 302 -5.29 12.44 12.92
N LEU A 303 -5.15 12.23 14.22
CA LEU A 303 -3.90 12.50 14.93
C LEU A 303 -3.09 11.21 14.97
N ILE A 304 -1.89 11.25 14.39
CA ILE A 304 -0.99 10.11 14.24
C ILE A 304 0.27 10.42 15.03
N ALA A 305 0.45 9.81 16.20
CA ALA A 305 1.73 9.86 16.88
C ALA A 305 2.77 9.10 16.06
N LEU A 306 3.99 9.61 15.98
CA LEU A 306 5.10 8.97 15.25
C LEU A 306 6.19 8.54 16.23
N PRO A 307 6.03 7.38 16.91
CA PRO A 307 7.12 6.72 17.60
C PRO A 307 8.36 6.57 16.72
N SER A 308 9.54 6.71 17.32
CA SER A 308 10.78 6.59 16.56
C SER A 308 11.00 5.14 16.09
N ILE A 309 11.19 4.97 14.78
CA ILE A 309 11.44 3.67 14.14
C ILE A 309 12.74 3.69 13.33
N GLY A 310 13.36 2.53 13.21
CA GLY A 310 14.69 2.36 12.64
C GLY A 310 15.23 0.98 12.96
N THR A 311 16.36 0.93 13.66
CA THR A 311 16.99 -0.31 14.11
C THR A 311 16.20 -0.99 15.25
N GLU A 312 16.53 -2.23 15.58
CA GLU A 312 15.90 -2.97 16.68
C GLU A 312 16.16 -2.34 18.07
N HIS A 313 17.26 -1.57 18.20
CA HIS A 313 17.63 -0.86 19.43
C HIS A 313 16.99 0.52 19.55
N THR A 314 16.25 0.98 18.55
CA THR A 314 15.58 2.28 18.59
C THR A 314 14.51 2.27 19.69
N ASP A 315 14.59 3.24 20.60
CA ASP A 315 13.56 3.49 21.61
C ASP A 315 12.32 4.12 20.95
N PRO A 316 11.13 3.48 21.03
CA PRO A 316 9.95 3.93 20.33
C PRO A 316 9.22 5.07 21.05
N SER A 317 9.95 5.97 21.72
CA SER A 317 9.38 7.21 22.26
C SER A 317 8.80 8.11 21.16
N ILE A 318 7.74 8.83 21.52
CA ILE A 318 7.00 9.74 20.66
C ILE A 318 7.71 11.08 20.69
N ARG A 319 8.20 11.53 19.52
CA ARG A 319 8.86 12.84 19.37
C ARG A 319 8.10 13.76 18.42
N ARG A 320 7.17 13.18 17.65
CA ARG A 320 6.47 13.86 16.55
C ARG A 320 5.06 13.35 16.45
N ILE A 321 4.19 14.18 15.88
CA ILE A 321 2.86 13.78 15.45
C ILE A 321 2.60 14.31 14.05
N THR A 322 1.71 13.63 13.33
CA THR A 322 1.12 14.14 12.09
C THR A 322 -0.38 14.32 12.31
N VAL A 323 -0.89 15.50 11.97
CA VAL A 323 -2.31 15.77 11.83
C VAL A 323 -2.66 15.55 10.36
N GLU A 324 -3.31 14.43 10.06
CA GLU A 324 -3.77 14.08 8.71
C GLU A 324 -5.20 14.60 8.53
N VAL A 325 -5.35 15.50 7.55
CA VAL A 325 -6.62 16.09 7.14
C VAL A 325 -7.10 15.37 5.88
N PRO A 326 -8.15 14.52 5.97
CA PRO A 326 -8.67 13.84 4.81
C PRO A 326 -9.16 14.82 3.76
N ARG A 327 -9.11 14.40 2.50
CA ARG A 327 -9.55 15.19 1.33
C ARG A 327 -10.98 15.72 1.45
N GLU A 328 -11.88 14.90 2.00
CA GLU A 328 -13.29 15.24 2.14
C GLU A 328 -13.58 16.04 3.43
N CYS A 329 -12.56 16.36 4.22
CA CYS A 329 -12.70 17.16 5.43
C CYS A 329 -12.94 18.64 5.02
N PRO A 330 -14.03 19.27 5.46
CA PRO A 330 -14.31 20.68 5.19
C PRO A 330 -13.41 21.63 6.00
N MET A 331 -12.78 21.16 7.08
CA MET A 331 -11.89 22.00 7.91
C MET A 331 -10.62 22.36 7.13
N ARG A 332 -10.23 23.64 7.15
CA ARG A 332 -8.99 24.08 6.51
C ARG A 332 -7.80 23.62 7.33
N ALA A 333 -6.73 23.16 6.68
CA ALA A 333 -5.55 22.71 7.40
C ALA A 333 -4.72 23.88 7.98
N ASP A 334 -4.94 25.11 7.52
CA ASP A 334 -4.25 26.28 8.09
C ASP A 334 -4.86 26.61 9.45
N ASP A 335 -6.19 26.52 9.59
CA ASP A 335 -6.91 26.63 10.87
C ASP A 335 -6.49 25.50 11.83
N LEU A 336 -6.35 24.27 11.32
CA LEU A 336 -5.83 23.16 12.12
C LEU A 336 -4.36 23.38 12.50
N ASN A 337 -3.52 23.89 11.60
CA ASN A 337 -2.12 24.18 11.93
C ASN A 337 -2.02 25.23 13.04
N TRP A 338 -2.79 26.31 12.94
CA TRP A 338 -2.91 27.33 13.99
C TRP A 338 -3.42 26.75 15.31
N ALA A 339 -4.48 25.92 15.26
CA ALA A 339 -5.08 25.35 16.46
C ALA A 339 -4.12 24.43 17.23
N PHE A 340 -3.30 23.65 16.51
CA PHE A 340 -2.35 22.72 17.11
C PHE A 340 -1.01 23.37 17.50
N ALA A 341 -0.54 24.36 16.75
CA ALA A 341 0.74 25.01 17.03
C ALA A 341 0.76 25.67 18.42
N GLY A 342 1.84 25.42 19.17
CA GLY A 342 2.02 25.99 20.50
C GLY A 342 1.12 25.37 21.59
N LEU A 343 0.59 24.17 21.39
CA LEU A 343 -0.11 23.43 22.44
C LEU A 343 0.87 22.63 23.30
N HIS A 344 0.55 22.50 24.58
CA HIS A 344 1.25 21.61 25.51
C HIS A 344 0.60 20.22 25.50
N PRO A 345 1.37 19.12 25.53
CA PRO A 345 0.82 17.78 25.70
C PRO A 345 0.35 17.58 27.14
N PHE A 346 -0.58 16.65 27.33
CA PHE A 346 -1.16 16.33 28.63
C PHE A 346 -0.66 14.98 29.13
N ASP A 347 -0.59 14.81 30.45
CA ASP A 347 -0.31 13.53 31.07
C ASP A 347 -1.58 12.67 31.29
N ALA A 348 -1.42 11.55 31.99
CA ALA A 348 -2.51 10.63 32.31
C ALA A 348 -3.56 11.23 33.27
N HIS A 349 -3.17 12.22 34.07
CA HIS A 349 -4.01 12.91 35.04
C HIS A 349 -4.71 14.12 34.43
N GLY A 350 -4.35 14.49 33.20
CA GLY A 350 -4.90 15.65 32.51
C GLY A 350 -4.14 16.94 32.80
N GLU A 351 -2.96 16.85 33.41
CA GLU A 351 -2.09 17.99 33.68
C GLU A 351 -1.25 18.33 32.45
N GLU A 352 -1.05 19.62 32.20
CA GLU A 352 -0.17 20.10 31.13
C GLU A 352 1.28 19.78 31.44
N ARG A 353 2.01 19.32 30.42
CA ARG A 353 3.44 19.08 30.50
C ARG A 353 4.22 20.27 29.96
N ALA A 354 5.48 20.39 30.37
CA ALA A 354 6.35 21.49 29.96
C ALA A 354 6.74 21.49 28.48
N GLU A 355 6.57 20.36 27.77
CA GLU A 355 6.84 20.31 26.33
C GLU A 355 5.85 21.16 25.53
N ILE A 356 6.26 21.62 24.36
CA ILE A 356 5.42 22.37 23.43
C ILE A 356 5.42 21.72 22.05
N LEU A 357 4.27 21.78 21.37
CA LEU A 357 4.07 21.27 20.03
C LEU A 357 4.43 22.35 18.99
N VAL A 358 5.48 22.12 18.20
CA VAL A 358 5.99 23.07 17.21
C VAL A 358 5.78 22.54 15.80
N SER A 359 5.26 23.35 14.88
CA SER A 359 5.09 22.97 13.47
C SER A 359 6.44 22.75 12.78
N THR A 360 6.53 21.78 11.87
CA THR A 360 7.76 21.44 11.14
C THR A 360 7.48 20.98 9.71
N ASP A 361 8.42 21.26 8.82
CA ASP A 361 8.45 20.69 7.46
C ASP A 361 9.22 19.36 7.40
N ASP A 362 9.82 18.87 8.50
CA ASP A 362 10.54 17.60 8.51
C ASP A 362 9.58 16.40 8.38
N THR A 363 9.53 15.82 7.19
CA THR A 363 8.70 14.66 6.88
C THR A 363 9.39 13.32 7.10
N ARG A 364 10.70 13.28 7.42
CA ARG A 364 11.51 12.05 7.32
C ARG A 364 10.95 10.88 8.12
N MET A 365 10.43 11.14 9.32
CA MET A 365 9.81 10.09 10.15
C MET A 365 8.43 9.69 9.62
N ALA A 366 7.60 10.66 9.21
CA ALA A 366 6.30 10.38 8.60
C ALA A 366 6.46 9.54 7.31
N ASP A 367 7.47 9.86 6.50
CA ASP A 367 7.80 9.13 5.28
C ASP A 367 8.20 7.68 5.56
N ARG A 368 8.91 7.41 6.67
CA ARG A 368 9.21 6.04 7.09
C ARG A 368 7.95 5.22 7.32
N TYR A 369 6.92 5.80 7.95
CA TYR A 369 5.62 5.14 8.11
C TYR A 369 4.81 5.09 6.82
N ALA A 370 5.03 6.01 5.88
CA ALA A 370 4.34 6.06 4.60
C ALA A 370 4.85 5.05 3.56
N ARG A 371 6.02 4.43 3.80
CA ARG A 371 6.65 3.47 2.87
C ARG A 371 5.71 2.32 2.48
N ALA A 372 5.71 2.00 1.19
CA ALA A 372 5.08 0.79 0.69
C ALA A 372 5.78 -0.45 1.28
N ALA A 373 5.03 -1.34 1.91
CA ALA A 373 5.53 -2.60 2.45
C ALA A 373 4.52 -3.72 2.27
N VAL A 374 4.99 -4.96 2.19
CA VAL A 374 4.10 -6.14 2.24
C VAL A 374 3.91 -6.64 3.66
N LEU A 375 4.71 -6.19 4.62
CA LEU A 375 4.67 -6.63 6.01
C LEU A 375 4.57 -5.42 6.93
N PHE A 376 3.62 -5.48 7.85
CA PHE A 376 3.37 -4.46 8.84
C PHE A 376 3.29 -5.06 10.24
N ARG A 377 3.78 -4.33 11.24
CA ARG A 377 3.69 -4.68 12.67
C ARG A 377 3.13 -3.52 13.44
N SER A 378 2.18 -3.77 14.33
CA SER A 378 1.66 -2.73 15.21
C SER A 378 2.75 -2.21 16.14
N ILE A 379 2.97 -0.89 16.17
CA ILE A 379 3.82 -0.22 17.16
C ILE A 379 2.99 0.26 18.35
N THR A 380 1.76 0.71 18.10
CA THR A 380 0.73 0.87 19.13
C THR A 380 -0.36 -0.18 18.91
N PRO A 381 -0.92 -0.79 19.97
CA PRO A 381 -1.85 -1.91 19.83
C PRO A 381 -3.13 -1.49 19.13
N LEU A 382 -3.74 -2.41 18.39
CA LEU A 382 -5.05 -2.23 17.78
C LEU A 382 -6.13 -2.36 18.85
N VAL A 383 -7.13 -1.49 18.79
CA VAL A 383 -8.38 -1.66 19.54
C VAL A 383 -9.35 -2.49 18.71
N LEU A 384 -9.71 -3.68 19.19
CA LEU A 384 -10.59 -4.62 18.50
C LEU A 384 -11.92 -4.75 19.27
N GLY A 385 -12.87 -3.85 19.02
CA GLY A 385 -14.11 -3.71 19.80
C GLY A 385 -15.11 -4.87 19.75
N SER A 386 -14.88 -5.90 18.93
CA SER A 386 -15.79 -7.06 18.77
C SER A 386 -15.43 -8.26 19.64
N ILE A 387 -14.44 -8.11 20.53
CA ILE A 387 -13.88 -9.21 21.30
C ILE A 387 -14.33 -9.03 22.76
N HIS A 388 -15.56 -9.42 23.04
CA HIS A 388 -16.00 -9.54 24.44
C HIS A 388 -15.31 -10.76 25.06
N PRO A 389 -14.65 -10.62 26.22
CA PRO A 389 -14.26 -11.79 26.99
C PRO A 389 -15.54 -12.59 27.27
N TYR A 390 -15.48 -13.92 27.08
CA TYR A 390 -16.46 -14.77 27.74
C TYR A 390 -16.43 -14.41 29.23
N SER A 391 -17.58 -14.10 29.79
CA SER A 391 -17.79 -13.90 31.21
C SER A 391 -17.39 -15.18 31.96
N SER A 392 -16.12 -15.28 32.33
CA SER A 392 -15.57 -16.19 33.33
C SER A 392 -14.09 -15.84 33.45
N GLY A 393 -13.60 -15.87 34.69
CA GLY A 393 -12.28 -15.40 35.07
C GLY A 393 -11.15 -16.00 34.22
N PHE A 394 -9.98 -15.42 34.40
CA PHE A 394 -8.70 -15.84 33.84
C PHE A 394 -8.32 -17.23 34.41
N ASP A 395 -9.11 -18.26 34.10
CA ASP A 395 -8.96 -19.60 34.65
C ASP A 395 -7.82 -20.32 33.92
N ARG A 396 -6.90 -20.85 34.72
CA ARG A 396 -5.65 -21.51 34.32
C ARG A 396 -5.89 -22.90 33.70
N SER A 397 -7.13 -23.22 33.35
CA SER A 397 -7.58 -24.54 32.88
C SER A 397 -7.85 -24.64 31.37
N ARG A 398 -7.59 -23.58 30.57
CA ARG A 398 -7.95 -23.59 29.14
C ARG A 398 -7.15 -24.59 28.31
N THR A 399 -7.87 -25.40 27.53
CA THR A 399 -7.30 -26.36 26.59
C THR A 399 -6.64 -25.66 25.40
N GLY A 400 -5.74 -26.36 24.70
CA GLY A 400 -5.13 -25.83 23.46
C GLY A 400 -6.14 -25.49 22.36
N GLN A 401 -7.36 -26.05 22.41
CA GLN A 401 -8.43 -25.76 21.45
C GLN A 401 -9.10 -24.41 21.71
N ASP A 402 -9.32 -24.05 22.98
CA ASP A 402 -9.92 -22.76 23.37
C ASP A 402 -9.03 -21.59 22.95
N ARG A 403 -7.72 -21.75 23.12
CA ARG A 403 -6.73 -20.75 22.68
C ARG A 403 -6.77 -20.54 21.17
N ARG A 404 -6.88 -21.61 20.38
CA ARG A 404 -7.00 -21.54 18.90
C ARG A 404 -8.30 -20.92 18.43
N GLN A 405 -9.42 -21.17 19.12
CA GLN A 405 -10.69 -20.52 18.79
C GLN A 405 -10.63 -19.02 19.07
N TRP A 406 -10.03 -18.64 20.20
CA TRP A 406 -9.85 -17.25 20.57
C TRP A 406 -8.97 -16.49 19.57
N GLU A 407 -7.80 -17.05 19.21
CA GLU A 407 -6.92 -16.48 18.19
C GLU A 407 -7.63 -16.29 16.84
N ARG A 408 -8.48 -17.23 16.43
CA ARG A 408 -9.29 -17.11 15.20
C ARG A 408 -10.25 -15.92 15.26
N ARG A 409 -10.90 -15.66 16.41
CA ARG A 409 -11.77 -14.49 16.60
C ARG A 409 -10.99 -13.19 16.52
N VAL A 410 -9.84 -13.11 17.17
CA VAL A 410 -8.96 -11.93 17.13
C VAL A 410 -8.50 -11.66 15.70
N ARG A 411 -8.03 -12.68 14.96
CA ARG A 411 -7.65 -12.56 13.53
C ARG A 411 -8.81 -12.06 12.67
N SER A 412 -10.02 -12.57 12.91
CA SER A 412 -11.22 -12.12 12.19
C SER A 412 -11.55 -10.64 12.47
N ALA A 413 -11.33 -10.17 13.70
CA ALA A 413 -11.46 -8.76 14.05
C ALA A 413 -10.40 -7.89 13.36
N VAL A 414 -9.16 -8.37 13.22
CA VAL A 414 -8.11 -7.69 12.43
C VAL A 414 -8.51 -7.57 10.96
N VAL A 415 -9.05 -8.64 10.34
CA VAL A 415 -9.56 -8.58 8.95
C VAL A 415 -10.65 -7.51 8.79
N ARG A 416 -11.55 -7.39 9.78
CA ARG A 416 -12.58 -6.35 9.80
C ARG A 416 -11.97 -4.96 9.93
N ALA A 417 -10.96 -4.79 10.78
CA ALA A 417 -10.23 -3.54 10.93
C ALA A 417 -9.52 -3.11 9.63
N ILE A 418 -8.87 -4.04 8.91
CA ILE A 418 -8.27 -3.80 7.58
C ILE A 418 -9.32 -3.28 6.61
N ARG A 419 -10.49 -3.93 6.55
CA ARG A 419 -11.61 -3.50 5.69
C ARG A 419 -12.11 -2.10 6.08
N HIS A 420 -12.28 -1.84 7.38
CA HIS A 420 -12.71 -0.53 7.87
C HIS A 420 -11.69 0.58 7.60
N ALA A 421 -10.40 0.25 7.46
CA ALA A 421 -9.37 1.19 7.06
C ALA A 421 -9.33 1.45 5.55
N GLY A 422 -10.15 0.74 4.76
CA GLY A 422 -10.21 0.90 3.31
C GLY A 422 -9.08 0.18 2.55
N VAL A 423 -8.30 -0.66 3.23
CA VAL A 423 -7.24 -1.45 2.59
C VAL A 423 -7.88 -2.58 1.79
N ARG A 424 -7.72 -2.54 0.47
CA ARG A 424 -8.31 -3.50 -0.47
C ARG A 424 -7.43 -4.74 -0.70
N THR A 425 -6.14 -4.62 -0.43
CA THR A 425 -5.19 -5.73 -0.56
C THR A 425 -5.49 -6.80 0.49
N ALA A 426 -5.68 -8.04 0.05
CA ALA A 426 -5.96 -9.14 0.96
C ALA A 426 -4.76 -9.44 1.88
N PRO A 427 -4.99 -9.63 3.19
CA PRO A 427 -3.98 -10.18 4.08
C PRO A 427 -3.74 -11.66 3.74
N VAL A 428 -2.48 -12.06 3.70
CA VAL A 428 -2.01 -13.44 3.46
C VAL A 428 -1.69 -14.14 4.77
N ASP A 429 -1.12 -13.42 5.74
CA ASP A 429 -0.84 -13.91 7.09
C ASP A 429 -1.20 -12.85 8.14
N ILE A 430 -1.74 -13.30 9.27
CA ILE A 430 -2.08 -12.45 10.42
C ILE A 430 -1.64 -13.17 11.69
N ARG A 431 -0.70 -12.56 12.42
CA ARG A 431 -0.31 -12.96 13.78
C ARG A 431 -0.80 -11.94 14.78
N VAL A 432 -1.23 -12.42 15.95
CA VAL A 432 -1.78 -11.59 17.02
C VAL A 432 -1.22 -12.05 18.36
N GLN A 433 -0.85 -11.09 19.21
CA GLN A 433 -0.26 -11.34 20.54
C GLN A 433 -0.45 -10.12 21.45
N ARG A 434 -0.18 -10.28 22.74
CA ARG A 434 -0.23 -9.19 23.73
C ARG A 434 1.12 -8.51 23.90
N GLU A 435 2.18 -9.25 23.68
CA GLU A 435 3.56 -8.81 23.69
C GLU A 435 3.86 -7.97 22.43
N PRO A 436 4.69 -6.95 22.51
CA PRO A 436 5.11 -6.20 21.33
C PRO A 436 5.90 -7.08 20.37
N PHE A 437 5.85 -6.75 19.07
CA PHE A 437 6.73 -7.38 18.07
C PHE A 437 8.13 -6.77 18.04
N ARG A 438 8.33 -5.61 18.68
CA ARG A 438 9.63 -4.96 18.88
C ARG A 438 10.17 -5.28 20.26
N ARG A 439 11.48 -5.50 20.37
CA ARG A 439 12.16 -5.74 21.65
C ARG A 439 11.99 -4.59 22.66
N ARG A 440 12.05 -3.33 22.20
CA ARG A 440 11.82 -2.12 23.01
C ARG A 440 10.37 -1.63 22.96
N GLY A 441 9.43 -2.44 22.48
CA GLY A 441 8.01 -2.07 22.47
C GLY A 441 7.37 -2.23 23.85
N GLU A 442 6.14 -1.75 23.98
CA GLU A 442 5.33 -1.88 25.19
C GLU A 442 4.26 -2.96 25.04
N ARG A 443 3.86 -3.60 26.14
CA ARG A 443 2.77 -4.57 26.12
C ARG A 443 1.44 -3.89 25.84
N ALA A 444 0.53 -4.59 25.16
CA ALA A 444 -0.76 -4.02 24.76
C ALA A 444 -1.59 -3.49 25.94
N GLU A 445 -1.50 -4.14 27.10
CA GLU A 445 -2.23 -3.77 28.31
C GLU A 445 -1.73 -2.45 28.94
N SER A 446 -0.48 -2.06 28.71
CA SER A 446 0.09 -0.79 29.19
C SER A 446 -0.62 0.42 28.59
N PHE A 447 -1.12 0.29 27.36
CA PHE A 447 -1.88 1.34 26.67
C PHE A 447 -3.32 1.50 27.18
N ALA A 448 -3.79 0.61 28.06
CA ALA A 448 -5.15 0.68 28.58
C ALA A 448 -5.29 1.69 29.72
N ALA A 449 -4.24 1.89 30.52
CA ALA A 449 -4.28 2.62 31.79
C ALA A 449 -4.89 4.02 31.64
N ASP A 450 -4.48 4.72 30.58
CA ASP A 450 -4.87 6.12 30.35
C ASP A 450 -5.96 6.23 29.27
N SER A 451 -6.57 5.12 28.86
CA SER A 451 -7.50 5.07 27.73
C SER A 451 -8.91 4.65 28.14
N ARG A 452 -9.90 5.04 27.34
CA ARG A 452 -11.29 4.54 27.49
C ARG A 452 -11.48 3.07 27.09
N PHE A 453 -10.43 2.38 26.63
CA PHE A 453 -10.51 1.03 26.09
C PHE A 453 -10.08 0.00 27.12
N SER A 454 -10.81 -1.12 27.18
CA SER A 454 -10.48 -2.20 28.10
C SER A 454 -9.19 -2.91 27.69
N ARG A 455 -8.40 -3.34 28.68
CA ARG A 455 -7.18 -4.14 28.48
C ARG A 455 -7.42 -5.33 27.55
N GLN A 456 -8.58 -5.97 27.64
CA GLN A 456 -8.91 -7.16 26.86
C GLN A 456 -9.07 -6.89 25.36
N SER A 457 -9.40 -5.65 24.96
CA SER A 457 -9.62 -5.26 23.57
C SER A 457 -8.35 -4.90 22.79
N LEU A 458 -7.22 -4.70 23.48
CA LEU A 458 -5.97 -4.22 22.90
C LEU A 458 -5.05 -5.37 22.46
N TRP A 459 -4.69 -5.42 21.18
CA TRP A 459 -3.84 -6.49 20.64
C TRP A 459 -2.78 -5.94 19.70
N HIS A 460 -1.57 -6.47 19.79
CA HIS A 460 -0.59 -6.30 18.73
C HIS A 460 -0.92 -7.25 17.57
N ALA A 461 -0.72 -6.75 16.35
CA ALA A 461 -0.90 -7.52 15.13
C ALA A 461 0.31 -7.38 14.20
N GLN A 462 0.71 -8.49 13.59
CA GLN A 462 1.59 -8.51 12.42
C GLN A 462 0.77 -8.97 11.23
N ILE A 463 0.80 -8.21 10.15
CA ILE A 463 -0.02 -8.44 8.96
C ILE A 463 0.89 -8.47 7.75
N ARG A 464 0.82 -9.54 6.98
CA ARG A 464 1.43 -9.63 5.66
C ARG A 464 0.36 -9.52 4.59
N PHE A 465 0.53 -8.61 3.64
CA PHE A 465 -0.35 -8.40 2.51
C PHE A 465 0.16 -9.11 1.25
N ARG A 466 -0.74 -9.42 0.34
CA ARG A 466 -0.41 -10.04 -0.95
C ARG A 466 0.43 -9.10 -1.83
N GLU A 467 0.10 -7.82 -1.81
CA GLU A 467 0.75 -6.76 -2.57
C GLU A 467 1.21 -5.66 -1.59
N PRO A 468 2.21 -4.83 -1.96
CA PRO A 468 2.62 -3.72 -1.13
C PRO A 468 1.47 -2.76 -0.82
N VAL A 469 1.34 -2.36 0.44
CA VAL A 469 0.39 -1.34 0.91
C VAL A 469 1.20 -0.13 1.36
N CYS A 470 0.81 1.07 0.93
CA CYS A 470 1.41 2.33 1.39
C CYS A 470 0.80 2.74 2.74
N GLY A 471 1.63 3.31 3.61
CA GLY A 471 1.19 3.82 4.90
C GLY A 471 0.90 5.34 4.92
N PRO A 472 0.74 5.95 6.11
CA PRO A 472 0.72 5.29 7.41
C PRO A 472 -0.53 4.41 7.53
N LEU A 473 -0.34 3.20 8.03
CA LEU A 473 -1.42 2.23 8.18
C LEU A 473 -1.92 2.26 9.63
N LEU A 474 -3.18 2.67 9.84
CA LEU A 474 -3.83 2.69 11.15
C LEU A 474 -5.06 1.78 11.15
N LEU A 475 -5.12 0.87 12.13
CA LEU A 475 -6.13 -0.18 12.19
C LEU A 475 -6.85 -0.22 13.54
N GLY A 476 -8.14 -0.54 13.51
CA GLY A 476 -8.96 -0.69 14.72
C GLY A 476 -9.66 0.59 15.15
N ASP A 477 -10.38 0.51 16.26
CA ASP A 477 -11.28 1.59 16.72
C ASP A 477 -10.52 2.76 17.36
N GLY A 478 -9.26 2.54 17.75
CA GLY A 478 -8.38 3.55 18.33
C GLY A 478 -7.60 4.39 17.32
N ARG A 479 -7.81 4.21 16.02
CA ARG A 479 -7.08 4.91 14.93
C ARG A 479 -7.25 6.44 14.89
N PHE A 480 -8.16 7.00 15.69
CA PHE A 480 -8.40 8.43 15.82
C PHE A 480 -7.82 9.03 17.12
N CYS A 481 -7.17 8.21 17.94
CA CYS A 481 -6.63 8.60 19.25
C CYS A 481 -5.27 7.92 19.53
N GLY A 482 -4.47 7.73 18.47
CA GLY A 482 -3.07 7.29 18.61
C GLY A 482 -2.82 5.78 18.71
N LEU A 483 -3.87 4.97 18.71
CA LEU A 483 -3.76 3.51 18.78
C LEU A 483 -3.91 2.86 17.41
N GLY A 484 -3.35 1.66 17.27
CA GLY A 484 -3.45 0.86 16.06
C GLY A 484 -2.51 1.28 14.93
N LEU A 485 -1.47 2.07 15.22
CA LEU A 485 -0.46 2.44 14.24
C LEU A 485 0.40 1.23 13.88
N MET A 486 0.61 1.03 12.59
CA MET A 486 1.42 -0.04 12.03
C MET A 486 2.71 0.50 11.45
N GLU A 487 3.84 -0.07 11.84
CA GLU A 487 5.14 0.12 11.25
C GLU A 487 5.32 -0.76 10.01
N PRO A 488 5.76 -0.21 8.86
CA PRO A 488 6.19 -1.00 7.71
C PRO A 488 7.53 -1.68 7.99
N VAL A 489 7.59 -3.00 7.80
CA VAL A 489 8.82 -3.78 7.97
C VAL A 489 9.50 -3.91 6.62
N ALA A 490 10.75 -3.45 6.54
CA ALA A 490 11.58 -3.66 5.36
C ALA A 490 11.81 -5.16 5.16
N CYS A 491 11.20 -5.72 4.13
CA CYS A 491 11.57 -7.05 3.65
C CYS A 491 12.85 -6.86 2.85
N HIS A 492 13.98 -7.36 3.36
CA HIS A 492 15.22 -7.38 2.59
C HIS A 492 14.98 -8.27 1.36
N GLY A 493 14.76 -7.67 0.19
CA GLY A 493 14.43 -8.38 -1.06
C GLY A 493 15.55 -9.28 -1.59
N ASP A 494 16.62 -9.45 -0.83
CA ASP A 494 17.80 -10.24 -1.17
C ASP A 494 17.82 -11.59 -0.44
N VAL A 495 16.95 -11.77 0.58
CA VAL A 495 16.81 -13.03 1.34
C VAL A 495 15.34 -13.30 1.61
N PHE A 496 14.85 -14.46 1.15
CA PHE A 496 13.52 -14.96 1.44
C PHE A 496 13.61 -16.21 2.31
N ALA A 497 12.80 -16.26 3.36
CA ALA A 497 12.77 -17.32 4.35
C ALA A 497 11.37 -17.94 4.41
N PHE A 498 11.15 -19.11 3.83
CA PHE A 498 9.83 -19.77 3.78
C PHE A 498 9.69 -20.77 4.91
N ARG A 499 8.68 -20.63 5.76
CA ARG A 499 8.40 -21.60 6.80
C ARG A 499 7.83 -22.89 6.22
N VAL A 500 8.33 -24.03 6.69
CA VAL A 500 7.84 -25.37 6.35
C VAL A 500 7.43 -26.08 7.64
N ASP A 501 6.24 -25.76 8.15
CA ASP A 501 5.69 -26.41 9.34
C ASP A 501 5.17 -27.82 8.98
N GLY A 502 6.08 -28.79 8.92
CA GLY A 502 5.77 -30.21 8.83
C GLY A 502 6.33 -30.92 10.05
N ARG A 503 5.48 -31.45 10.93
CA ARG A 503 5.84 -32.08 12.22
C ARG A 503 6.78 -33.30 12.13
N ASN A 504 7.40 -33.59 10.99
CA ASN A 504 8.22 -34.77 10.72
C ASN A 504 9.45 -34.51 9.82
N LEU A 505 9.82 -33.26 9.50
CA LEU A 505 10.97 -32.99 8.63
C LEU A 505 12.30 -33.20 9.36
N ARG A 506 13.07 -34.20 8.91
CA ARG A 506 14.36 -34.55 9.49
C ARG A 506 15.48 -33.80 8.78
N VAL A 507 16.61 -33.62 9.46
CA VAL A 507 17.83 -33.04 8.83
C VAL A 507 18.29 -33.85 7.61
N SER A 508 18.01 -35.16 7.57
CA SER A 508 18.27 -36.03 6.41
C SER A 508 17.51 -35.61 5.14
N ASP A 509 16.37 -34.94 5.28
CA ASP A 509 15.49 -34.57 4.15
C ASP A 509 15.97 -33.29 3.43
N ARG A 510 17.00 -32.63 3.95
CA ARG A 510 17.53 -31.35 3.47
C ARG A 510 17.81 -31.35 1.97
N ALA A 511 18.53 -32.35 1.48
CA ALA A 511 18.91 -32.41 0.06
C ALA A 511 17.69 -32.53 -0.85
N ALA A 512 16.70 -33.32 -0.45
CA ALA A 512 15.45 -33.49 -1.20
C ALA A 512 14.63 -32.19 -1.22
N LEU A 513 14.54 -31.48 -0.09
CA LEU A 513 13.85 -30.19 0.00
C LEU A 513 14.53 -29.11 -0.84
N VAL A 514 15.85 -28.96 -0.74
CA VAL A 514 16.59 -27.96 -1.53
C VAL A 514 16.50 -28.25 -3.03
N SER A 515 16.55 -29.54 -3.42
CA SER A 515 16.34 -29.95 -4.82
C SER A 515 14.92 -29.66 -5.30
N ALA A 516 13.90 -29.92 -4.48
CA ALA A 516 12.52 -29.54 -4.79
C ALA A 516 12.37 -28.02 -4.93
N LEU A 517 13.00 -27.24 -4.04
CA LEU A 517 12.97 -25.78 -4.04
C LEU A 517 13.60 -25.22 -5.31
N ARG A 518 14.76 -25.73 -5.70
CA ARG A 518 15.42 -25.35 -6.97
C ARG A 518 14.52 -25.62 -8.17
N ARG A 519 13.92 -26.81 -8.26
CA ARG A 519 12.99 -27.15 -9.35
C ARG A 519 11.77 -26.23 -9.40
N ALA A 520 11.20 -25.88 -8.25
CA ALA A 520 10.09 -24.94 -8.16
C ALA A 520 10.49 -23.55 -8.66
N LEU A 521 11.62 -23.02 -8.21
CA LEU A 521 12.13 -21.72 -8.65
C LEU A 521 12.44 -21.68 -10.15
N MET A 522 13.08 -22.73 -10.68
CA MET A 522 13.33 -22.85 -12.14
C MET A 522 12.03 -22.90 -12.93
N SER A 523 10.98 -23.55 -12.40
CA SER A 523 9.67 -23.58 -13.04
C SER A 523 9.02 -22.20 -13.07
N LEU A 524 9.13 -21.42 -11.99
CA LEU A 524 8.59 -20.06 -11.89
C LEU A 524 9.40 -19.04 -12.69
N ALA A 525 10.70 -19.28 -12.88
CA ALA A 525 11.60 -18.42 -13.63
C ALA A 525 11.57 -18.64 -15.15
N ARG A 526 10.81 -19.62 -15.64
CA ARG A 526 10.77 -20.01 -17.04
C ARG A 526 10.12 -18.92 -17.90
N ASP A 527 10.79 -18.52 -18.98
CA ASP A 527 10.26 -17.56 -19.96
C ASP A 527 9.24 -18.21 -20.91
N ASP A 528 8.56 -17.40 -21.74
CA ASP A 528 7.57 -17.88 -22.72
C ASP A 528 8.17 -18.83 -23.76
N ARG A 529 9.50 -18.86 -23.90
CA ARG A 529 10.24 -19.76 -24.80
C ARG A 529 10.77 -21.01 -24.07
N GLY A 530 10.36 -21.21 -22.81
CA GLY A 530 10.74 -22.37 -22.02
C GLY A 530 12.14 -22.32 -21.42
N ARG A 531 12.88 -21.21 -21.53
CA ARG A 531 14.27 -21.07 -21.04
C ARG A 531 14.28 -20.56 -19.59
N VAL A 532 15.29 -20.98 -18.83
CA VAL A 532 15.50 -20.55 -17.44
C VAL A 532 16.81 -19.80 -17.34
N ASP A 533 16.73 -18.58 -16.83
CA ASP A 533 17.87 -17.68 -16.65
C ASP A 533 18.94 -18.24 -15.69
N ARG A 534 20.21 -17.88 -15.95
CA ARG A 534 21.37 -18.29 -15.15
C ARG A 534 21.19 -18.02 -13.66
N LEU A 535 20.50 -16.93 -13.29
CA LEU A 535 20.20 -16.58 -11.90
C LEU A 535 19.55 -17.72 -11.12
N PHE A 536 18.71 -18.54 -11.76
CA PHE A 536 18.00 -19.67 -11.12
C PHE A 536 18.51 -21.04 -11.56
N SER A 537 18.97 -21.18 -12.81
CA SER A 537 19.49 -22.45 -13.32
C SER A 537 20.91 -22.74 -12.81
N GLY A 538 21.75 -21.72 -12.68
CA GLY A 538 23.20 -21.87 -12.45
C GLY A 538 23.96 -22.37 -13.68
N HIS A 539 23.36 -22.33 -14.88
CA HIS A 539 23.97 -22.74 -16.14
C HIS A 539 24.02 -21.56 -17.11
N ASP A 540 25.06 -21.51 -17.94
CA ASP A 540 25.13 -20.59 -19.07
C ASP A 540 24.11 -20.98 -20.16
N PRO A 541 23.79 -20.08 -21.11
CA PRO A 541 22.83 -20.34 -22.19
C PRO A 541 23.13 -21.61 -23.00
N ASP A 542 24.40 -22.00 -23.08
CA ASP A 542 24.90 -23.19 -23.80
C ASP A 542 24.88 -24.47 -22.94
N GLY A 543 24.30 -24.44 -21.74
CA GLY A 543 24.13 -25.61 -20.85
C GLY A 543 25.36 -25.98 -20.03
N GLY A 544 26.47 -25.24 -20.15
CA GLY A 544 27.66 -25.40 -19.32
C GLY A 544 27.41 -25.01 -17.86
N ALA A 545 27.99 -25.77 -16.93
CA ALA A 545 27.99 -25.42 -15.51
C ALA A 545 28.82 -24.16 -15.24
N ASP A 546 28.33 -23.29 -14.35
CA ASP A 546 29.05 -22.09 -13.94
C ASP A 546 30.46 -22.45 -13.40
N ARG A 547 31.49 -21.73 -13.87
CA ARG A 547 32.88 -22.01 -13.47
C ARG A 547 33.03 -21.71 -11.97
N PRO A 548 33.76 -22.56 -11.22
CA PRO A 548 33.96 -22.33 -9.78
C PRO A 548 34.64 -20.98 -9.54
N GLY A 549 33.94 -20.05 -8.89
CA GLY A 549 34.45 -18.73 -8.52
C GLY A 549 33.56 -17.55 -8.93
N HIS A 550 32.63 -17.71 -9.88
CA HIS A 550 31.63 -16.69 -10.22
C HIS A 550 30.23 -17.16 -9.81
N HIS A 551 29.86 -16.95 -8.56
CA HIS A 551 28.60 -17.43 -7.99
C HIS A 551 27.41 -16.54 -8.38
N ALA A 552 27.04 -16.54 -9.66
CA ALA A 552 26.01 -15.64 -10.22
C ALA A 552 24.55 -16.13 -10.08
N HIS A 553 24.31 -17.19 -9.30
CA HIS A 553 23.00 -17.81 -9.16
C HIS A 553 22.56 -18.00 -7.70
N VAL A 554 21.26 -18.18 -7.48
CA VAL A 554 20.66 -18.20 -6.15
C VAL A 554 21.30 -19.22 -5.20
N PHE A 555 21.41 -18.84 -3.94
CA PHE A 555 21.81 -19.71 -2.85
C PHE A 555 20.57 -20.26 -2.16
N LEU A 556 20.56 -21.57 -1.91
CA LEU A 556 19.41 -22.28 -1.36
C LEU A 556 19.82 -23.06 -0.12
N ALA A 557 19.01 -23.03 0.92
CA ALA A 557 19.24 -23.85 2.10
C ALA A 557 17.95 -24.28 2.80
N ALA A 558 18.06 -25.31 3.63
CA ALA A 558 17.02 -25.67 4.59
C ALA A 558 17.61 -25.59 6.00
N ASP A 559 17.04 -24.71 6.80
CA ASP A 559 17.52 -24.33 8.13
C ASP A 559 16.88 -25.20 9.23
N ALA A 560 17.70 -25.56 10.22
CA ALA A 560 17.38 -26.34 11.41
C ALA A 560 17.70 -25.59 12.73
N SER A 561 18.14 -24.33 12.67
CA SER A 561 18.64 -23.54 13.81
C SER A 561 17.61 -23.13 14.88
N GLY A 562 16.39 -23.69 14.85
CA GLY A 562 15.30 -23.39 15.78
C GLY A 562 15.52 -23.94 17.19
N SER A 563 14.54 -23.72 18.08
CA SER A 563 14.63 -24.03 19.53
C SER A 563 15.03 -25.48 19.85
N ASP A 564 14.69 -26.42 18.98
CA ASP A 564 14.87 -27.86 19.23
C ASP A 564 16.05 -28.44 18.44
N GLY A 565 16.68 -27.67 17.53
CA GLY A 565 17.87 -28.04 16.74
C GLY A 565 17.76 -29.30 15.84
N ALA A 566 16.67 -30.05 15.93
CA ALA A 566 16.54 -31.41 15.41
C ALA A 566 15.70 -31.52 14.12
N ALA A 567 14.94 -30.48 13.77
CA ALA A 567 14.02 -30.49 12.64
C ALA A 567 14.21 -29.31 11.69
N LEU A 568 14.02 -29.57 10.39
CA LEU A 568 13.99 -28.51 9.39
C LEU A 568 12.66 -27.77 9.51
N HIS A 569 12.73 -26.44 9.63
CA HIS A 569 11.54 -25.60 9.85
C HIS A 569 11.45 -24.44 8.86
N ARG A 570 12.52 -24.18 8.09
CA ARG A 570 12.60 -23.05 7.17
C ARG A 570 13.42 -23.39 5.92
N LEU A 571 12.99 -22.88 4.77
CA LEU A 571 13.72 -22.87 3.51
C LEU A 571 14.21 -21.45 3.22
N LEU A 572 15.45 -21.31 2.77
CA LEU A 572 16.06 -20.03 2.43
C LEU A 572 16.29 -19.95 0.92
N VAL A 573 15.92 -18.81 0.35
CA VAL A 573 16.26 -18.41 -1.02
C VAL A 573 16.99 -17.08 -0.94
N VAL A 574 18.28 -17.09 -1.23
CA VAL A 574 19.17 -15.94 -1.06
C VAL A 574 19.69 -15.53 -2.44
N ALA A 575 19.58 -14.25 -2.74
CA ALA A 575 20.13 -13.66 -3.96
C ALA A 575 21.67 -13.73 -3.94
N PRO A 576 22.34 -13.80 -5.10
CA PRO A 576 23.81 -13.80 -5.17
C PRO A 576 24.46 -12.68 -4.36
N TRP A 577 23.98 -11.44 -4.57
CA TRP A 577 24.45 -10.24 -3.86
C TRP A 577 24.02 -10.15 -2.40
N GLY A 578 23.22 -11.11 -1.90
CA GLY A 578 22.90 -11.26 -0.48
C GLY A 578 23.87 -12.19 0.26
N ALA A 579 24.52 -13.13 -0.43
CA ALA A 579 25.48 -14.09 0.14
C ALA A 579 26.94 -13.81 -0.26
N ASP A 580 27.16 -13.01 -1.30
CA ASP A 580 28.46 -12.52 -1.75
C ASP A 580 28.42 -10.99 -1.80
N ARG A 581 29.19 -10.34 -0.93
CA ARG A 581 29.18 -8.87 -0.79
C ARG A 581 29.92 -8.16 -1.90
N THR A 582 30.67 -8.90 -2.72
CA THR A 582 31.35 -8.37 -3.91
C THR A 582 30.43 -8.40 -5.13
N ALA A 583 29.41 -9.26 -5.12
CA ALA A 583 28.47 -9.41 -6.22
C ALA A 583 27.52 -8.21 -6.32
N LYS A 584 27.37 -7.65 -7.52
CA LYS A 584 26.41 -6.59 -7.83
C LYS A 584 25.37 -7.11 -8.85
N PRO A 585 24.07 -6.88 -8.62
CA PRO A 585 23.04 -7.25 -9.58
C PRO A 585 23.19 -6.46 -10.88
N LYS A 586 22.96 -7.12 -12.01
CA LYS A 586 22.99 -6.54 -13.35
C LYS A 586 21.57 -6.32 -13.88
N GLY A 587 21.35 -5.19 -14.58
CA GLY A 587 20.08 -4.88 -15.24
C GLY A 587 18.87 -5.00 -14.30
N ASN A 588 17.92 -5.87 -14.64
CA ASN A 588 16.68 -6.08 -13.89
C ASN A 588 16.70 -7.31 -12.95
N GLU A 589 17.88 -7.86 -12.62
CA GLU A 589 18.02 -9.06 -11.79
C GLU A 589 17.34 -8.93 -10.42
N ARG A 590 17.43 -7.76 -9.75
CA ARG A 590 16.73 -7.55 -8.46
C ARG A 590 15.21 -7.68 -8.59
N VAL A 591 14.64 -7.05 -9.60
CA VAL A 591 13.19 -7.06 -9.86
C VAL A 591 12.75 -8.48 -10.24
N ARG A 592 13.54 -9.17 -11.05
CA ARG A 592 13.26 -10.55 -11.48
C ARG A 592 13.36 -11.54 -10.31
N PHE A 593 14.41 -11.43 -9.49
CA PHE A 593 14.59 -12.24 -8.28
C PHE A 593 13.38 -12.09 -7.36
N ASP A 594 13.05 -10.86 -6.99
CA ASP A 594 11.92 -10.55 -6.12
C ASP A 594 10.60 -11.10 -6.71
N ARG A 595 10.34 -10.86 -8.00
CA ARG A 595 9.13 -11.34 -8.69
C ARG A 595 9.00 -12.86 -8.65
N VAL A 596 10.05 -13.60 -9.04
CA VAL A 596 10.01 -15.08 -9.12
C VAL A 596 9.88 -15.69 -7.73
N VAL A 597 10.68 -15.24 -6.77
CA VAL A 597 10.71 -15.84 -5.44
C VAL A 597 9.39 -15.57 -4.70
N ARG A 598 8.76 -14.41 -4.89
CA ARG A 598 7.42 -14.12 -4.32
C ARG A 598 6.29 -14.97 -4.87
N GLN A 599 6.45 -15.56 -6.06
CA GLN A 599 5.45 -16.46 -6.64
C GLN A 599 5.49 -17.87 -6.03
N LEU A 600 6.52 -18.19 -5.23
CA LEU A 600 6.64 -19.49 -4.57
C LEU A 600 5.60 -19.61 -3.45
N ASN A 601 4.46 -20.22 -3.79
CA ASN A 601 3.37 -20.53 -2.86
C ASN A 601 3.19 -22.04 -2.63
N VAL A 602 3.60 -22.87 -3.59
CA VAL A 602 3.47 -24.32 -3.52
C VAL A 602 4.82 -24.98 -3.83
N LEU A 603 5.25 -25.88 -2.97
CA LEU A 603 6.44 -26.71 -3.16
C LEU A 603 6.06 -28.19 -3.17
N ARG A 604 6.27 -28.84 -4.32
CA ARG A 604 6.05 -30.28 -4.49
C ARG A 604 7.35 -31.05 -4.26
N ALA A 605 7.50 -31.64 -3.08
CA ALA A 605 8.73 -32.29 -2.62
C ALA A 605 8.70 -33.82 -2.73
N ARG A 606 8.17 -34.37 -3.83
CA ARG A 606 8.07 -35.82 -4.10
C ARG A 606 7.62 -36.59 -2.83
N GLY A 607 8.44 -37.53 -2.33
CA GLY A 607 8.14 -38.38 -1.17
C GLY A 607 7.99 -37.64 0.17
N LEU A 608 8.28 -36.35 0.24
CA LEU A 608 8.05 -35.49 1.41
C LEU A 608 6.70 -34.75 1.37
N GLY A 609 5.92 -34.95 0.31
CA GLY A 609 4.59 -34.35 0.15
C GLY A 609 4.58 -32.99 -0.55
N VAL A 610 3.48 -32.26 -0.35
CA VAL A 610 3.24 -30.94 -0.93
C VAL A 610 3.12 -29.92 0.20
N PHE A 611 3.92 -28.86 0.13
CA PHE A 611 3.83 -27.71 1.02
C PHE A 611 3.08 -26.61 0.29
N GLU A 612 1.87 -26.29 0.76
CA GLU A 612 1.02 -25.24 0.21
C GLU A 612 0.96 -24.05 1.16
N GLY A 613 0.65 -22.87 0.64
CA GLY A 613 0.61 -21.66 1.47
C GLY A 613 2.01 -21.23 1.90
N LEU A 614 3.05 -21.51 1.13
CA LEU A 614 4.40 -21.04 1.42
C LEU A 614 4.44 -19.52 1.29
N PHE A 615 4.94 -18.86 2.33
CA PHE A 615 5.22 -17.44 2.31
C PHE A 615 6.56 -17.17 2.98
N SER A 616 7.28 -16.19 2.45
CA SER A 616 8.48 -15.72 3.12
C SER A 616 8.09 -14.97 4.40
N GLU A 617 8.67 -15.37 5.52
CA GLU A 617 8.59 -14.65 6.78
C GLU A 617 9.53 -13.44 6.80
N ALA A 618 9.30 -12.57 7.78
CA ALA A 618 10.18 -11.47 8.08
C ALA A 618 11.49 -12.00 8.65
N VAL A 619 12.57 -11.31 8.32
CA VAL A 619 13.88 -11.60 8.87
C VAL A 619 14.25 -10.46 9.81
N GLU A 620 14.65 -10.80 11.04
CA GLU A 620 14.97 -9.86 12.12
C GLU A 620 16.47 -9.85 12.41
N ASP A 621 16.97 -8.83 13.09
CA ASP A 621 18.39 -8.78 13.50
C ASP A 621 18.71 -9.86 14.56
N GLY A 622 17.72 -10.30 15.34
CA GLY A 622 17.86 -11.47 16.23
C GLY A 622 17.89 -12.84 15.52
N ASP A 623 17.72 -12.90 14.19
CA ASP A 623 17.69 -14.15 13.45
C ASP A 623 19.05 -14.85 13.45
N ARG A 624 19.10 -16.14 13.83
CA ARG A 624 20.38 -16.86 13.94
C ARG A 624 21.08 -17.04 12.60
N VAL A 625 20.37 -17.04 11.48
CA VAL A 625 21.00 -17.24 10.17
C VAL A 625 21.33 -15.91 9.51
N ILE A 626 20.49 -14.89 9.69
CA ILE A 626 20.55 -13.67 8.88
C ILE A 626 20.92 -12.41 9.70
N GLY A 627 20.80 -12.47 11.02
CA GLY A 627 21.18 -11.40 11.94
C GLY A 627 22.70 -11.12 11.96
N PRO A 628 23.13 -9.99 12.55
CA PRO A 628 24.54 -9.74 12.84
C PRO A 628 25.04 -10.57 14.03
N ALA A 629 26.19 -11.23 13.88
CA ALA A 629 26.88 -11.93 14.96
C ALA A 629 28.40 -11.91 14.78
N THR A 630 29.15 -12.02 15.88
CA THR A 630 30.62 -12.17 15.87
C THR A 630 31.03 -13.63 15.74
N ASP A 631 30.22 -14.55 16.29
CA ASP A 631 30.50 -15.98 16.35
C ASP A 631 29.48 -16.75 15.50
N TRP A 632 30.00 -17.55 14.57
CA TRP A 632 29.22 -18.30 13.60
C TRP A 632 29.62 -19.76 13.62
N ARG A 633 28.67 -20.68 13.50
CA ARG A 633 28.89 -22.12 13.35
C ARG A 633 28.16 -22.64 12.13
N SER A 634 28.82 -23.48 11.34
CA SER A 634 28.18 -24.12 10.19
C SER A 634 27.12 -25.13 10.67
N GLY A 635 25.85 -24.89 10.36
CA GLY A 635 24.75 -25.82 10.60
C GLY A 635 24.66 -26.93 9.55
N THR A 636 25.32 -26.75 8.42
CA THR A 636 25.54 -27.78 7.40
C THR A 636 27.04 -27.92 7.14
N ARG A 637 27.51 -29.11 6.72
CA ARG A 637 28.95 -29.32 6.52
C ARG A 637 29.47 -28.34 5.47
N TYR A 638 30.59 -27.70 5.78
CA TYR A 638 31.39 -26.99 4.81
C TYR A 638 32.14 -28.03 3.96
N VAL A 639 32.10 -27.89 2.63
CA VAL A 639 32.87 -28.71 1.70
C VAL A 639 33.85 -27.78 0.99
N ALA A 640 35.14 -28.11 1.05
CA ALA A 640 36.17 -27.26 0.47
C ALA A 640 35.92 -27.03 -1.03
N THR A 641 36.30 -25.86 -1.53
CA THR A 641 36.17 -25.47 -2.94
C THR A 641 37.24 -26.12 -3.80
N ARG A 642 38.38 -26.52 -3.21
CA ARG A 642 39.52 -27.17 -3.87
C ARG A 642 39.71 -28.61 -3.39
N ASN A 643 40.41 -29.42 -4.20
CA ASN A 643 40.77 -30.80 -3.84
C ASN A 643 41.92 -30.81 -2.83
N LEU A 644 42.06 -31.91 -2.09
CA LEU A 644 43.25 -32.17 -1.27
C LEU A 644 44.40 -32.59 -2.18
N GLU A 645 45.57 -32.06 -1.89
CA GLU A 645 46.84 -32.58 -2.42
C GLU A 645 47.38 -33.65 -1.46
N LYS A 646 48.25 -34.54 -1.95
CA LYS A 646 48.75 -35.71 -1.18
C LYS A 646 49.45 -35.35 0.15
N ARG A 647 49.87 -34.09 0.32
CA ARG A 647 50.59 -33.59 1.50
C ARG A 647 49.71 -32.71 2.41
N ASP A 648 48.48 -32.42 2.01
CA ASP A 648 47.61 -31.53 2.77
C ASP A 648 47.02 -32.25 4.00
N GLU A 649 47.14 -31.64 5.18
CA GLU A 649 46.32 -32.06 6.31
C GLU A 649 44.86 -31.60 6.07
N PRO A 650 43.85 -32.50 6.15
CA PRO A 650 42.47 -32.16 5.84
C PRO A 650 41.88 -31.00 6.65
N ALA A 651 42.27 -30.86 7.93
CA ALA A 651 41.81 -29.79 8.80
C ALA A 651 42.37 -28.43 8.37
N ASP A 652 43.67 -28.35 8.09
CA ASP A 652 44.34 -27.13 7.65
C ASP A 652 43.90 -26.70 6.26
N LYS A 653 43.65 -27.66 5.35
CA LYS A 653 43.08 -27.35 4.05
C LYS A 653 41.71 -26.69 4.17
N VAL A 654 40.84 -27.22 5.04
CA VAL A 654 39.53 -26.60 5.29
C VAL A 654 39.71 -25.22 5.93
N ARG A 655 40.59 -25.08 6.91
CA ARG A 655 40.86 -23.79 7.59
C ARG A 655 41.28 -22.72 6.59
N GLY A 656 42.28 -22.99 5.75
CA GLY A 656 42.75 -22.07 4.72
C GLY A 656 41.70 -21.75 3.65
N ASP A 657 40.96 -22.77 3.19
CA ASP A 657 39.92 -22.59 2.16
C ASP A 657 38.74 -21.74 2.67
N VAL A 658 38.37 -21.88 3.95
CA VAL A 658 37.31 -21.05 4.57
C VAL A 658 37.75 -19.58 4.66
N VAL A 659 39.00 -19.31 5.08
CA VAL A 659 39.53 -17.93 5.12
C VAL A 659 39.52 -17.31 3.72
N ALA A 660 40.00 -18.06 2.72
CA ALA A 660 40.00 -17.61 1.34
C ALA A 660 38.58 -17.38 0.79
N GLU A 661 37.61 -18.20 1.19
CA GLU A 661 36.20 -18.03 0.81
C GLU A 661 35.56 -16.80 1.47
N CYS A 662 35.87 -16.51 2.74
CA CYS A 662 35.44 -15.29 3.41
C CYS A 662 35.93 -14.05 2.65
N GLN A 663 37.22 -14.00 2.31
CA GLN A 663 37.82 -12.88 1.58
C GLN A 663 37.22 -12.72 0.18
N ARG A 664 37.07 -13.83 -0.57
CA ARG A 664 36.46 -13.82 -1.91
C ARG A 664 35.05 -13.22 -1.92
N ARG A 665 34.28 -13.43 -0.85
CA ARG A 665 32.89 -12.95 -0.71
C ARG A 665 32.78 -11.59 -0.01
N GLY A 666 33.89 -10.91 0.23
CA GLY A 666 33.93 -9.60 0.91
C GLY A 666 33.53 -9.66 2.38
N LEU A 667 33.68 -10.81 3.04
CA LEU A 667 33.58 -10.91 4.49
C LEU A 667 34.89 -10.45 5.15
N PRO A 668 34.85 -9.87 6.37
CA PRO A 668 36.06 -9.63 7.15
C PRO A 668 36.85 -10.93 7.33
N THR A 669 38.18 -10.84 7.44
CA THR A 669 39.00 -12.00 7.80
C THR A 669 38.62 -12.46 9.21
N PRO A 670 38.25 -13.74 9.42
CA PRO A 670 37.94 -14.24 10.76
C PRO A 670 39.19 -14.21 11.64
N THR A 671 39.03 -13.82 12.90
CA THR A 671 40.10 -13.83 13.92
C THR A 671 40.40 -15.24 14.42
N ASN A 672 39.40 -16.14 14.37
CA ASN A 672 39.59 -17.55 14.62
C ASN A 672 38.71 -18.41 13.70
N VAL A 673 39.21 -19.59 13.32
CA VAL A 673 38.53 -20.61 12.53
C VAL A 673 38.73 -21.96 13.21
N ASP A 674 37.72 -22.50 13.89
CA ASP A 674 37.82 -23.83 14.49
C ASP A 674 37.18 -24.87 13.56
N VAL A 675 37.91 -25.96 13.28
CA VAL A 675 37.46 -27.02 12.37
C VAL A 675 37.21 -28.29 13.17
N TYR A 676 35.98 -28.82 13.07
CA TYR A 676 35.51 -30.00 13.81
C TYR A 676 34.98 -31.08 12.86
N GLN A 677 35.04 -32.33 13.31
CA GLN A 677 34.50 -33.49 12.60
C GLN A 677 34.98 -33.54 11.14
N VAL A 678 36.29 -33.51 10.90
CA VAL A 678 36.81 -33.53 9.53
C VAL A 678 36.54 -34.90 8.88
N ARG A 679 36.11 -34.89 7.63
CA ARG A 679 35.96 -36.09 6.79
C ARG A 679 36.73 -35.88 5.50
N ALA A 680 37.58 -36.84 5.16
CA ALA A 680 38.21 -36.90 3.84
C ALA A 680 37.15 -37.11 2.76
N GLY A 681 37.35 -36.49 1.59
CA GLY A 681 36.47 -36.71 0.45
C GLY A 681 36.64 -38.11 -0.16
N PRO A 682 35.64 -38.63 -0.88
CA PRO A 682 35.76 -39.91 -1.58
C PRO A 682 36.98 -39.92 -2.52
N ARG A 683 37.78 -40.99 -2.50
CA ARG A 683 38.99 -41.17 -3.33
C ARG A 683 40.02 -40.02 -3.23
N GLY A 684 40.19 -39.44 -2.03
CA GLY A 684 41.11 -38.29 -1.84
C GLY A 684 40.53 -36.97 -2.36
N GLY A 685 39.21 -36.90 -2.55
CA GLY A 685 38.49 -35.70 -2.98
C GLY A 685 38.40 -34.62 -1.91
N ARG A 686 37.48 -33.68 -2.10
CA ARG A 686 37.37 -32.48 -1.25
C ARG A 686 36.98 -32.82 0.20
N PRO A 687 37.71 -32.29 1.21
CA PRO A 687 37.41 -32.53 2.61
C PRO A 687 36.16 -31.75 3.03
N SER A 688 35.47 -32.27 4.04
CA SER A 688 34.32 -31.60 4.64
C SER A 688 34.41 -31.57 6.16
N ALA A 689 33.88 -30.51 6.77
CA ALA A 689 33.93 -30.34 8.22
C ALA A 689 32.76 -29.49 8.74
N ILE A 690 32.59 -29.47 10.07
CA ILE A 690 31.83 -28.44 10.77
C ILE A 690 32.81 -27.34 11.17
N VAL A 691 32.51 -26.10 10.84
CA VAL A 691 33.41 -24.97 11.03
C VAL A 691 32.77 -23.96 11.98
N LYS A 692 33.56 -23.42 12.91
CA LYS A 692 33.21 -22.21 13.65
C LYS A 692 34.10 -21.05 13.22
N LEU A 693 33.51 -19.87 13.09
CA LEU A 693 34.16 -18.63 12.71
C LEU A 693 33.94 -17.60 13.81
N ARG A 694 35.00 -16.87 14.16
CA ARG A 694 34.91 -15.67 14.98
C ARG A 694 35.42 -14.49 14.17
N PHE A 695 34.69 -13.38 14.19
CA PHE A 695 35.07 -12.11 13.59
C PHE A 695 35.32 -11.05 14.67
N SER A 696 36.17 -10.07 14.37
CA SER A 696 36.42 -8.93 15.26
C SER A 696 35.26 -7.93 15.34
N VAL A 697 34.34 -7.99 14.37
CA VAL A 697 33.15 -7.13 14.28
C VAL A 697 31.93 -8.00 14.01
N ALA A 698 30.74 -7.52 14.38
CA ALA A 698 29.51 -8.22 14.06
C ALA A 698 29.29 -8.27 12.55
N VAL A 699 29.23 -9.49 12.00
CA VAL A 699 29.03 -9.76 10.58
C VAL A 699 27.59 -10.17 10.37
N ARG A 700 26.85 -9.49 9.48
CA ARG A 700 25.46 -9.84 9.13
C ARG A 700 25.41 -11.05 8.20
N GLY A 701 24.55 -12.02 8.52
CA GLY A 701 24.27 -13.16 7.65
C GLY A 701 23.36 -12.82 6.45
N PRO A 702 22.99 -13.81 5.63
CA PRO A 702 23.40 -15.21 5.73
C PRO A 702 24.86 -15.42 5.31
N ILE A 703 25.61 -16.17 6.12
CA ILE A 703 26.94 -16.67 5.74
C ILE A 703 26.77 -18.07 5.14
N MET A 704 27.02 -18.18 3.85
CA MET A 704 26.93 -19.43 3.09
C MET A 704 28.23 -19.64 2.34
N LEU A 705 29.04 -20.64 2.70
CA LEU A 705 30.41 -20.80 2.19
C LEU A 705 30.66 -22.21 1.65
N GLY A 706 31.64 -22.34 0.75
CA GLY A 706 32.11 -23.64 0.26
C GLY A 706 31.37 -24.12 -0.99
N ARG A 707 31.82 -25.27 -1.51
CA ARG A 707 31.40 -25.81 -2.83
C ARG A 707 29.89 -25.88 -2.97
N ASP A 708 29.22 -26.42 -1.96
CA ASP A 708 27.81 -26.79 -2.04
C ASP A 708 26.88 -25.70 -1.48
N SER A 709 27.38 -24.47 -1.32
CA SER A 709 26.62 -23.33 -0.79
C SER A 709 25.34 -23.02 -1.57
N HIS A 710 25.28 -23.34 -2.86
CA HIS A 710 24.06 -23.19 -3.66
C HIS A 710 23.07 -24.36 -3.57
N ALA A 711 23.48 -25.46 -2.95
CA ALA A 711 22.75 -26.72 -2.84
C ALA A 711 22.47 -27.11 -1.38
N GLY A 712 22.53 -26.16 -0.44
CA GLY A 712 22.22 -26.35 0.98
C GLY A 712 23.42 -26.74 1.86
N GLY A 713 24.64 -26.80 1.31
CA GLY A 713 25.88 -26.97 2.05
C GLY A 713 26.41 -25.66 2.64
N GLY A 714 27.32 -25.76 3.61
CA GLY A 714 27.99 -24.63 4.27
C GLY A 714 27.13 -23.43 4.70
N LEU A 715 25.90 -23.65 5.18
CA LEU A 715 25.10 -22.61 5.84
C LEU A 715 25.59 -22.43 7.28
N PHE A 716 25.81 -21.19 7.70
CA PHE A 716 26.19 -20.86 9.07
C PHE A 716 25.03 -20.20 9.82
N HIS A 717 25.00 -20.40 11.13
CA HIS A 717 24.13 -19.72 12.07
C HIS A 717 24.95 -19.16 13.24
N SER A 718 24.45 -18.14 13.93
CA SER A 718 25.07 -17.57 15.12
C SER A 718 25.22 -18.65 16.19
N ALA A 719 26.44 -18.73 16.74
CA ALA A 719 26.84 -19.76 17.70
C ALA A 719 26.26 -19.49 19.08
#